data_AF-A0A014KXK8-F1
#
_entry.id   AF-A0A014KXK8-F1
#
_cell.length_a   1.000
_cell.length_b   1.000
_cell.length_c   1.000
_cell.angle_alpha   90.00
_cell.angle_beta   90.00
_cell.angle_gamma   90.00
#
_symmetry.space_group_name_H-M   'P 1'
#
loop_
_entity.id
_entity.type
_entity.pdbx_description
1 polymer ?
#
loop_
_entity_poly.entity_id
_entity_poly.type
_entity_poly.pdbx_seq_one_letter_code
_entity_poly.pdbx_strand_id
1 'polypeptide(L)'
;MSAPEDITAPEDITAPDDVSVPAPSRGRRLDIPQGGPLDGAGQPGGARAAREARAHLHIVYGPARMCADPAPYPLPEGPVPREELARLRRLHRAVPEHAAMRDQLRRTHLLALCGEPGTGRAWTGLALLAELAELTGGGVSRLGYTGPDGAPGVEKGVEKTERGHGYLLELPADQAESTAEPLLDRLRAHFAEHEAFCVVLVAGGPAADRLLRGRRHAMAYRPPAAADVLDRHLTELLADRPAGLLETARATARRPELTEALGLDEPRPGEAARLAGQLAAHAEGRLSDERLLEHCRSFAPHQAREWFLEAGHPGTLPAALPALRAAALRIALAVFDGSAHSVVAEAAELLAWELAVTLDPQYAPGRPLFSARPGACLATARAVHGEGVEDLGDASVPVRAVWFEGRRLAPAVLHESWDGHHNLRGPMARWLRALCDDPRPQVWVRAAVAAGVLCARDYLYGLVELALPLARTDSPVQRMAAATALAEASRAPQVRPAVHGLLHAWARGDDERERETAALAHGYGLAAGSVAASLEELGRLARADDGRTTSHSVVRLLAGAEPETVLAALTHWLRDTRRARRDLALLATLRAVTTRTSHLWGLGEVPELEPYAAWPLATALLAARPECGPRLAELLRAALTWARSAGAAEDALVGWIRRAAGDARQLAVLCDFLPRLAQDGDEPLDAGAATRIREVLEAL
;
A
#
# COMPACT_ATOMS: atom_id res chain seq x y z
N MET A 1 62.52 -45.20 35.15
CA MET A 1 61.91 -45.29 36.49
C MET A 1 60.53 -44.66 36.39
N SER A 2 59.40 -45.27 36.69
CA SER A 2 58.98 -46.67 36.83
C SER A 2 57.50 -46.56 37.20
N ALA A 3 56.61 -47.11 36.38
CA ALA A 3 55.34 -47.67 36.84
C ALA A 3 55.64 -49.06 37.49
N PRO A 4 54.71 -49.97 37.85
CA PRO A 4 53.28 -50.11 37.50
C PRO A 4 52.39 -50.04 38.78
N GLU A 5 51.13 -50.45 38.93
CA GLU A 5 50.29 -51.61 38.49
C GLU A 5 48.79 -51.23 38.68
N ASP A 6 47.74 -52.01 38.36
CA ASP A 6 47.32 -52.94 37.26
C ASP A 6 46.08 -53.71 37.82
N ILE A 7 45.17 -54.42 37.14
CA ILE A 7 44.85 -54.74 35.73
C ILE A 7 43.33 -55.11 35.69
N THR A 8 42.57 -54.92 34.60
CA THR A 8 41.56 -55.90 34.07
C THR A 8 40.74 -55.42 32.85
N ALA A 9 41.08 -55.98 31.69
CA ALA A 9 40.17 -56.45 30.64
C ALA A 9 40.48 -57.98 30.48
N PRO A 10 39.72 -58.85 29.77
CA PRO A 10 39.18 -58.62 28.42
C PRO A 10 37.80 -59.26 28.14
N GLU A 11 37.22 -59.04 26.95
CA GLU A 11 37.06 -60.10 25.92
C GLU A 11 36.48 -59.54 24.60
N ASP A 12 36.92 -60.13 23.49
CA ASP A 12 36.71 -59.71 22.10
C ASP A 12 35.70 -60.65 21.43
N ILE A 13 34.55 -60.17 20.93
CA ILE A 13 33.65 -60.97 20.07
C ILE A 13 33.06 -60.11 18.93
N THR A 14 33.68 -60.25 17.76
CA THR A 14 33.15 -60.13 16.38
C THR A 14 31.90 -59.27 16.12
N ALA A 15 32.08 -58.18 15.37
CA ALA A 15 31.00 -57.57 14.61
C ALA A 15 30.82 -58.31 13.26
N PRO A 16 29.58 -58.66 12.85
CA PRO A 16 29.28 -59.03 11.48
C PRO A 16 28.99 -57.78 10.63
N ASP A 17 29.55 -57.72 9.43
CA ASP A 17 29.02 -56.86 8.35
C ASP A 17 27.59 -57.31 8.03
N ASP A 18 26.60 -56.48 8.35
CA ASP A 18 25.24 -56.65 7.84
C ASP A 18 24.91 -55.46 6.92
N VAL A 19 25.21 -55.64 5.64
CA VAL A 19 24.85 -54.70 4.56
C VAL A 19 23.33 -54.70 4.45
N SER A 20 22.69 -53.84 5.24
CA SER A 20 21.25 -53.65 5.22
C SER A 20 20.82 -53.01 3.90
N VAL A 21 20.62 -53.86 2.89
CA VAL A 21 19.97 -53.49 1.63
C VAL A 21 18.61 -52.89 1.98
N PRO A 22 18.32 -51.64 1.59
CA PRO A 22 17.06 -51.01 1.97
C PRO A 22 15.90 -51.79 1.35
N ALA A 23 15.11 -52.44 2.21
CA ALA A 23 13.91 -53.15 1.79
C ALA A 23 12.99 -52.21 0.99
N PRO A 24 12.37 -52.67 -0.11
CA PRO A 24 11.50 -51.82 -0.92
C PRO A 24 10.36 -51.29 -0.05
N SER A 25 10.32 -49.96 0.11
CA SER A 25 9.43 -49.30 1.06
C SER A 25 7.97 -49.55 0.71
N ARG A 26 7.31 -50.42 1.49
CA ARG A 26 5.85 -50.56 1.49
C ARG A 26 5.24 -49.17 1.65
N GLY A 27 4.32 -48.82 0.77
CA GLY A 27 4.01 -47.42 0.45
C GLY A 27 3.57 -46.58 1.65
N ARG A 28 4.36 -45.55 1.98
CA ARG A 28 4.00 -44.50 2.93
C ARG A 28 2.61 -43.94 2.62
N ARG A 29 1.74 -43.91 3.65
CA ARG A 29 0.39 -43.30 3.62
C ARG A 29 0.50 -41.82 3.21
N LEU A 30 -0.48 -41.33 2.46
CA LEU A 30 -0.68 -39.91 2.22
C LEU A 30 -1.59 -39.39 3.32
N ASP A 31 -0.99 -38.85 4.37
CA ASP A 31 -1.71 -38.04 5.35
C ASP A 31 -1.71 -36.57 4.87
N ILE A 32 -2.74 -35.80 5.21
CA ILE A 32 -2.76 -34.36 4.89
C ILE A 32 -1.66 -33.69 5.73
N PRO A 33 -0.74 -32.94 5.11
CA PRO A 33 0.25 -32.16 5.85
C PRO A 33 -0.48 -31.23 6.83
N GLN A 34 -0.19 -31.40 8.13
CA GLN A 34 -0.76 -30.54 9.16
C GLN A 34 -0.29 -29.10 8.91
N GLY A 35 -1.22 -28.14 8.95
CA GLY A 35 -0.95 -26.75 8.61
C GLY A 35 -0.92 -26.42 7.10
N GLY A 36 -0.93 -25.12 6.80
CA GLY A 36 -0.45 -24.60 5.52
C GLY A 36 1.05 -24.30 5.61
N PRO A 37 1.73 -23.88 4.52
CA PRO A 37 3.14 -23.44 4.56
C PRO A 37 3.39 -22.14 5.36
N LEU A 38 2.45 -21.76 6.23
CA LEU A 38 2.53 -20.62 7.15
C LEU A 38 2.25 -21.05 8.61
N ASP A 39 1.98 -22.34 8.87
CA ASP A 39 1.68 -22.92 10.21
C ASP A 39 0.62 -22.16 11.04
N GLY A 40 -0.33 -21.53 10.34
CA GLY A 40 -1.43 -20.74 10.94
C GLY A 40 -1.18 -19.24 10.99
N ALA A 41 0.07 -18.78 10.83
CA ALA A 41 0.37 -17.36 10.67
C ALA A 41 -0.24 -16.81 9.37
N GLY A 42 -0.65 -15.54 9.36
CA GLY A 42 -0.99 -14.81 8.12
C GLY A 42 -2.17 -15.32 7.27
N GLN A 43 -3.01 -16.25 7.76
CA GLN A 43 -4.12 -16.81 6.98
C GLN A 43 -5.42 -15.97 6.98
N PRO A 44 -6.01 -15.59 8.13
CA PRO A 44 -7.22 -14.75 8.15
C PRO A 44 -6.90 -13.31 7.69
N GLY A 45 -7.84 -12.58 7.09
CA GLY A 45 -7.64 -11.15 6.72
C GLY A 45 -6.71 -10.85 5.53
N GLY A 46 -5.77 -11.74 5.21
CA GLY A 46 -4.81 -11.56 4.11
C GLY A 46 -5.46 -11.36 2.74
N ALA A 47 -6.64 -11.96 2.52
CA ALA A 47 -7.44 -11.76 1.32
C ALA A 47 -7.89 -10.31 1.12
N ARG A 48 -8.40 -9.68 2.17
CA ARG A 48 -8.83 -8.28 2.14
C ARG A 48 -7.64 -7.35 1.98
N ALA A 49 -6.58 -7.57 2.76
CA ALA A 49 -5.35 -6.79 2.71
C ALA A 49 -4.71 -6.80 1.31
N ALA A 50 -4.68 -7.96 0.62
CA ALA A 50 -4.19 -8.07 -0.75
C ALA A 50 -5.08 -7.31 -1.76
N ARG A 51 -6.42 -7.39 -1.64
CA ARG A 51 -7.34 -6.65 -2.53
C ARG A 51 -7.16 -5.14 -2.39
N GLU A 52 -7.26 -4.63 -1.17
CA GLU A 52 -7.16 -3.19 -0.91
C GLU A 52 -5.78 -2.62 -1.33
N ALA A 53 -4.68 -3.29 -0.99
CA ALA A 53 -3.35 -2.86 -1.43
C ALA A 53 -3.21 -2.78 -2.96
N ARG A 54 -3.83 -3.70 -3.70
CA ARG A 54 -3.80 -3.68 -5.18
C ARG A 54 -4.70 -2.61 -5.77
N ALA A 55 -5.88 -2.39 -5.21
CA ALA A 55 -6.80 -1.35 -5.64
C ALA A 55 -6.16 0.04 -5.54
N HIS A 56 -5.33 0.27 -4.51
CA HIS A 56 -4.61 1.53 -4.33
C HIS A 56 -3.30 1.59 -5.14
N LEU A 57 -2.53 0.50 -5.25
CA LEU A 57 -1.19 0.55 -5.85
C LEU A 57 -1.11 0.24 -7.36
N HIS A 58 -2.03 -0.55 -7.93
CA HIS A 58 -2.02 -0.93 -9.37
C HIS A 58 -2.89 -0.04 -10.25
N ILE A 59 -3.18 1.19 -9.81
CA ILE A 59 -3.90 2.19 -10.61
C ILE A 59 -3.07 2.49 -11.86
N VAL A 60 -3.67 2.31 -13.05
CA VAL A 60 -2.98 2.38 -14.35
C VAL A 60 -2.18 3.68 -14.50
N TYR A 61 -0.88 3.53 -14.27
CA TYR A 61 0.11 4.60 -14.35
C TYR A 61 0.65 4.62 -15.78
N GLY A 62 -0.16 5.14 -16.70
CA GLY A 62 0.35 5.53 -18.02
C GLY A 62 1.54 6.48 -17.86
N PRO A 63 2.52 6.49 -18.79
CA PRO A 63 3.75 7.26 -18.63
C PRO A 63 3.44 8.75 -18.56
N ALA A 64 3.33 9.28 -17.34
CA ALA A 64 3.37 10.70 -17.09
C ALA A 64 4.79 11.14 -17.45
N ARG A 65 4.98 11.77 -18.61
CA ARG A 65 6.21 12.55 -18.80
C ARG A 65 6.16 13.66 -17.75
N MET A 66 7.23 13.76 -16.97
CA MET A 66 7.45 14.94 -16.17
C MET A 66 7.48 16.13 -17.13
N CYS A 67 6.40 16.91 -17.16
CA CYS A 67 6.51 18.25 -17.67
C CYS A 67 7.48 18.97 -16.73
N ALA A 68 8.52 19.57 -17.31
CA ALA A 68 9.47 20.38 -16.58
C ALA A 68 8.82 21.72 -16.21
N ASP A 69 7.75 21.67 -15.40
CA ASP A 69 7.36 22.80 -14.58
C ASP A 69 8.53 23.07 -13.60
N PRO A 70 8.95 24.32 -13.43
CA PRO A 70 9.90 24.66 -12.38
C PRO A 70 9.29 24.26 -11.03
N ALA A 71 10.12 23.74 -10.12
CA ALA A 71 9.72 23.58 -8.73
C ALA A 71 9.21 24.94 -8.21
N PRO A 72 8.20 24.98 -7.33
CA PRO A 72 7.78 26.21 -6.68
C PRO A 72 8.95 26.72 -5.85
N TYR A 73 9.68 27.69 -6.41
CA TYR A 73 10.65 28.46 -5.67
C TYR A 73 10.01 29.02 -4.39
N PRO A 74 10.77 29.19 -3.29
CA PRO A 74 10.30 30.01 -2.18
C PRO A 74 9.81 31.36 -2.72
N LEU A 75 8.71 31.87 -2.15
CA LEU A 75 8.05 33.08 -2.64
C LEU A 75 9.10 34.19 -2.83
N PRO A 76 9.25 34.76 -4.04
CA PRO A 76 10.35 35.67 -4.34
C PRO A 76 10.30 36.89 -3.41
N GLU A 77 11.40 37.11 -2.70
CA GLU A 77 11.52 38.17 -1.71
C GLU A 77 11.47 39.56 -2.34
N GLY A 78 10.94 40.54 -1.60
CA GLY A 78 10.86 41.93 -2.02
C GLY A 78 9.44 42.43 -2.33
N PRO A 79 9.31 43.61 -2.96
CA PRO A 79 8.03 44.28 -3.17
C PRO A 79 7.16 43.54 -4.20
N VAL A 80 5.87 43.38 -3.88
CA VAL A 80 4.88 42.76 -4.75
C VAL A 80 4.41 43.78 -5.81
N PRO A 81 4.57 43.51 -7.12
CA PRO A 81 4.16 44.46 -8.16
C PRO A 81 2.67 44.80 -8.10
N ARG A 82 2.32 46.08 -8.39
CA ARG A 82 0.92 46.54 -8.42
C ARG A 82 0.06 45.74 -9.42
N GLU A 83 0.65 45.30 -10.53
CA GLU A 83 0.00 44.43 -11.52
C GLU A 83 -0.35 43.05 -10.95
N GLU A 84 0.52 42.49 -10.11
CA GLU A 84 0.27 41.22 -9.42
C GLU A 84 -0.87 41.36 -8.41
N LEU A 85 -0.88 42.45 -7.62
CA LEU A 85 -1.97 42.76 -6.69
C LEU A 85 -3.30 43.01 -7.43
N ALA A 86 -3.28 43.71 -8.57
CA ALA A 86 -4.47 43.94 -9.40
C ALA A 86 -5.01 42.64 -10.02
N ARG A 87 -4.12 41.73 -10.46
CA ARG A 87 -4.49 40.39 -10.94
C ARG A 87 -5.07 39.53 -9.81
N LEU A 88 -4.45 39.58 -8.63
CA LEU A 88 -4.92 38.86 -7.44
C LEU A 88 -6.33 39.31 -7.05
N ARG A 89 -6.63 40.62 -7.07
CA ARG A 89 -7.98 41.15 -6.79
C ARG A 89 -9.08 40.61 -7.71
N ARG A 90 -8.78 40.32 -8.98
CA ARG A 90 -9.77 39.76 -9.94
C ARG A 90 -10.01 38.26 -9.74
N LEU A 91 -8.95 37.53 -9.42
CA LEU A 91 -8.95 36.07 -9.33
C LEU A 91 -9.25 35.53 -7.91
N HIS A 92 -8.93 36.29 -6.87
CA HIS A 92 -9.11 35.86 -5.47
C HIS A 92 -10.59 35.64 -5.14
N ARG A 93 -10.85 34.55 -4.40
CA ARG A 93 -12.14 34.25 -3.78
C ARG A 93 -12.00 34.42 -2.28
N ALA A 94 -12.69 35.42 -1.73
CA ALA A 94 -12.75 35.64 -0.30
C ALA A 94 -13.38 34.43 0.40
N VAL A 95 -12.70 33.92 1.42
CA VAL A 95 -13.21 32.84 2.28
C VAL A 95 -14.27 33.39 3.26
N PRO A 96 -15.20 32.58 3.80
CA PRO A 96 -16.21 33.07 4.75
C PRO A 96 -15.63 33.80 5.97
N GLU A 97 -14.41 33.42 6.36
CA GLU A 97 -13.69 33.96 7.52
C GLU A 97 -12.87 35.23 7.20
N HIS A 98 -12.85 35.70 5.95
CA HIS A 98 -11.98 36.79 5.46
C HIS A 98 -12.20 38.11 6.21
N ALA A 99 -13.44 38.47 6.50
CA ALA A 99 -13.75 39.66 7.30
C ALA A 99 -13.18 39.56 8.72
N ALA A 100 -13.29 38.40 9.37
CA ALA A 100 -12.73 38.17 10.70
C ALA A 100 -11.19 38.18 10.68
N MET A 101 -10.57 37.62 9.65
CA MET A 101 -9.12 37.67 9.43
C MET A 101 -8.62 39.11 9.28
N ARG A 102 -9.30 39.92 8.45
CA ARG A 102 -8.99 41.36 8.26
C ARG A 102 -9.14 42.15 9.56
N ASP A 103 -10.25 41.94 10.27
CA ASP A 103 -10.53 42.66 11.51
C ASP A 103 -9.61 42.21 12.66
N GLN A 104 -9.12 40.96 12.64
CA GLN A 104 -8.02 40.53 13.52
C GLN A 104 -6.71 41.22 13.15
N LEU A 105 -6.25 41.11 11.89
CA LEU A 105 -5.00 41.73 11.41
C LEU A 105 -4.96 43.24 11.70
N ARG A 106 -6.08 43.95 11.51
CA ARG A 106 -6.21 45.38 11.83
C ARG A 106 -6.10 45.70 13.33
N ARG A 107 -6.50 44.78 14.22
CA ARG A 107 -6.43 44.97 15.68
C ARG A 107 -5.07 44.55 16.27
N THR A 108 -4.44 43.52 15.72
CA THR A 108 -3.22 42.92 16.28
C THR A 108 -1.95 43.24 15.51
N HIS A 109 -2.03 43.88 14.33
CA HIS A 109 -0.93 44.12 13.38
C HIS A 109 -0.22 42.85 12.85
N LEU A 110 -0.56 41.68 13.40
CA LEU A 110 -0.04 40.37 13.04
C LEU A 110 -1.19 39.36 12.95
N LEU A 111 -1.19 38.53 11.91
CA LEU A 111 -2.07 37.38 11.75
C LEU A 111 -1.27 36.15 11.28
N ALA A 112 -1.29 35.06 12.06
CA ALA A 112 -0.76 33.78 11.60
C ALA A 112 -1.88 32.95 10.92
N LEU A 113 -1.71 32.62 9.65
CA LEU A 113 -2.60 31.74 8.88
C LEU A 113 -2.05 30.31 8.88
N CYS A 114 -2.70 29.42 9.61
CA CYS A 114 -2.34 28.02 9.73
C CYS A 114 -3.08 27.16 8.70
N GLY A 115 -2.36 26.58 7.74
CA GLY A 115 -2.94 25.72 6.70
C GLY A 115 -1.91 25.24 5.69
N GLU A 116 -2.25 24.24 4.91
CA GLU A 116 -1.34 23.58 3.97
C GLU A 116 -0.87 24.47 2.79
N PRO A 117 0.35 24.28 2.27
CA PRO A 117 0.77 24.87 0.99
C PRO A 117 -0.19 24.55 -0.17
N GLY A 118 -0.33 25.47 -1.13
CA GLY A 118 -1.24 25.31 -2.28
C GLY A 118 -2.74 25.53 -1.99
N THR A 119 -3.16 25.71 -0.74
CA THR A 119 -4.56 25.99 -0.35
C THR A 119 -5.07 27.40 -0.69
N GLY A 120 -4.22 28.26 -1.24
CA GLY A 120 -4.52 29.68 -1.44
C GLY A 120 -4.23 30.58 -0.23
N ARG A 121 -3.76 30.04 0.90
CA ARG A 121 -3.40 30.81 2.12
C ARG A 121 -2.56 32.06 1.84
N ALA A 122 -1.56 31.95 0.96
CA ALA A 122 -0.67 33.05 0.58
C ALA A 122 -1.40 34.14 -0.21
N TRP A 123 -2.31 33.74 -1.09
CA TRP A 123 -3.15 34.67 -1.85
C TRP A 123 -4.15 35.41 -0.95
N THR A 124 -4.75 34.72 0.02
CA THR A 124 -5.62 35.35 1.01
C THR A 124 -4.83 36.30 1.92
N GLY A 125 -3.62 35.92 2.34
CA GLY A 125 -2.70 36.81 3.05
C GLY A 125 -2.37 38.08 2.26
N LEU A 126 -2.03 37.95 0.98
CA LEU A 126 -1.76 39.09 0.10
C LEU A 126 -3.02 39.94 -0.17
N ALA A 127 -4.21 39.34 -0.27
CA ALA A 127 -5.47 40.08 -0.39
C ALA A 127 -5.71 40.97 0.85
N LEU A 128 -5.61 40.38 2.05
CA LEU A 128 -5.78 41.09 3.33
C LEU A 128 -4.76 42.23 3.49
N LEU A 129 -3.50 41.98 3.15
CA LEU A 129 -2.45 43.00 3.18
C LEU A 129 -2.70 44.11 2.14
N ALA A 130 -3.13 43.77 0.93
CA ALA A 130 -3.42 44.75 -0.12
C ALA A 130 -4.69 45.58 0.13
N GLU A 131 -5.68 45.04 0.85
CA GLU A 131 -6.83 45.81 1.34
C GLU A 131 -6.42 46.83 2.41
N LEU A 132 -5.57 46.43 3.37
CA LEU A 132 -5.15 47.32 4.46
C LEU A 132 -4.11 48.36 4.00
N ALA A 133 -3.15 47.97 3.15
CA ALA A 133 -2.13 48.86 2.62
C ALA A 133 -2.72 49.94 1.69
N GLU A 134 -3.80 49.65 0.97
CA GLU A 134 -4.48 50.65 0.13
C GLU A 134 -5.19 51.73 0.97
N LEU A 135 -5.66 51.40 2.18
CA LEU A 135 -6.25 52.37 3.11
C LEU A 135 -5.21 53.30 3.74
N THR A 136 -3.95 52.87 3.85
CA THR A 136 -2.82 53.62 4.42
C THR A 136 -1.94 54.29 3.37
N GLY A 137 -2.09 53.94 2.09
CA GLY A 137 -1.22 54.37 0.99
C GLY A 137 0.10 53.60 0.88
N GLY A 138 0.27 52.51 1.64
CA GLY A 138 1.44 51.64 1.62
C GLY A 138 1.45 50.63 0.47
N GLY A 139 2.55 49.88 0.36
CA GLY A 139 2.66 48.73 -0.55
C GLY A 139 2.54 47.39 0.17
N VAL A 140 2.90 46.32 -0.53
CA VAL A 140 3.01 44.96 0.03
C VAL A 140 4.37 44.36 -0.36
N SER A 141 5.05 43.71 0.58
CA SER A 141 6.33 43.02 0.37
C SER A 141 6.30 41.59 0.90
N ARG A 142 7.10 40.71 0.29
CA ARG A 142 7.40 39.36 0.76
C ARG A 142 8.72 39.39 1.52
N LEU A 143 8.74 38.85 2.73
CA LEU A 143 9.92 38.74 3.57
C LEU A 143 10.51 37.32 3.48
N GLY A 144 11.82 37.27 3.26
CA GLY A 144 12.61 36.06 3.47
C GLY A 144 12.71 35.68 4.94
N TYR A 145 12.85 34.38 5.20
CA TYR A 145 13.28 33.88 6.51
C TYR A 145 14.80 33.61 6.57
N THR A 146 15.42 33.41 5.40
CA THR A 146 16.85 33.15 5.23
C THR A 146 17.59 34.43 4.87
N GLY A 147 18.62 34.79 5.62
CA GLY A 147 19.55 35.83 5.19
C GLY A 147 20.36 35.39 3.94
N PRO A 148 20.96 36.33 3.20
CA PRO A 148 21.80 36.02 2.02
C PRO A 148 23.01 35.12 2.35
N ASP A 149 23.40 35.07 3.63
CA ASP A 149 24.49 34.25 4.16
C ASP A 149 24.02 32.83 4.60
N GLY A 150 22.77 32.45 4.34
CA GLY A 150 22.17 31.17 4.75
C GLY A 150 21.79 31.07 6.23
N ALA A 151 22.12 32.09 7.04
CA ALA A 151 21.74 32.15 8.44
C ALA A 151 20.21 32.35 8.62
N PRO A 152 19.54 31.60 9.50
CA PRO A 152 18.12 31.80 9.80
C PRO A 152 17.93 33.11 10.58
N GLY A 153 17.09 34.02 10.08
CA GLY A 153 16.84 35.29 10.76
C GLY A 153 16.00 36.26 9.96
N VAL A 154 14.81 36.60 10.50
CA VAL A 154 13.91 37.64 9.96
C VAL A 154 14.49 39.06 10.15
N GLU A 155 15.56 39.20 10.95
CA GLU A 155 16.01 40.47 11.54
C GLU A 155 16.41 41.52 10.49
N LYS A 156 17.24 41.17 9.48
CA LYS A 156 17.65 42.10 8.41
C LYS A 156 16.49 42.58 7.50
N GLY A 157 15.41 41.80 7.37
CA GLY A 157 14.24 42.18 6.56
C GLY A 157 13.28 43.15 7.29
N VAL A 158 13.33 43.13 8.62
CA VAL A 158 12.41 43.85 9.52
C VAL A 158 12.95 45.24 9.90
N GLU A 159 14.26 45.47 9.80
CA GLU A 159 14.93 46.77 9.98
C GLU A 159 14.42 47.90 9.05
N LYS A 160 13.73 47.57 7.95
CA LYS A 160 13.12 48.54 7.00
C LYS A 160 11.60 48.40 6.94
N THR A 161 10.96 48.45 8.11
CA THR A 161 9.50 48.43 8.20
C THR A 161 8.92 49.82 7.94
N GLU A 162 8.17 49.96 6.84
CA GLU A 162 7.52 51.22 6.46
C GLU A 162 6.10 51.32 7.06
N ARG A 163 5.72 52.52 7.49
CA ARG A 163 4.42 52.78 8.13
C ARG A 163 3.27 52.44 7.20
N GLY A 164 2.31 51.64 7.68
CA GLY A 164 1.15 51.23 6.91
C GLY A 164 1.44 50.24 5.78
N HIS A 165 2.66 49.73 5.65
CA HIS A 165 3.03 48.74 4.63
C HIS A 165 2.68 47.31 5.07
N GLY A 166 2.39 46.44 4.09
CA GLY A 166 2.02 45.05 4.32
C GLY A 166 3.18 44.08 4.09
N TYR A 167 3.37 43.10 4.98
CA TYR A 167 4.44 42.11 4.91
C TYR A 167 3.89 40.69 4.96
N LEU A 168 4.28 39.84 4.01
CA LEU A 168 4.00 38.40 4.02
C LEU A 168 5.27 37.64 4.40
N LEU A 169 5.20 36.80 5.42
CA LEU A 169 6.28 35.92 5.87
C LEU A 169 5.81 34.46 5.83
N GLU A 170 6.63 33.53 5.39
CA GLU A 170 6.36 32.09 5.46
C GLU A 170 7.33 31.44 6.44
N LEU A 171 6.81 30.77 7.48
CA LEU A 171 7.64 30.14 8.51
C LEU A 171 8.05 28.71 8.10
N PRO A 172 9.36 28.41 8.07
CA PRO A 172 9.86 27.04 7.94
C PRO A 172 9.35 26.11 9.04
N ALA A 173 9.19 24.82 8.72
CA ALA A 173 8.56 23.84 9.61
C ALA A 173 9.34 23.58 10.91
N ASP A 174 10.66 23.56 10.86
CA ASP A 174 11.57 23.39 12.01
C ASP A 174 11.45 24.54 13.02
N GLN A 175 11.32 25.78 12.51
CA GLN A 175 11.13 26.99 13.32
C GLN A 175 9.71 27.07 13.86
N ALA A 176 8.73 26.67 13.03
CA ALA A 176 7.35 26.55 13.45
C ALA A 176 7.17 25.55 14.61
N GLU A 177 8.01 24.50 14.69
CA GLU A 177 7.97 23.55 15.81
C GLU A 177 8.70 24.00 17.08
N SER A 178 9.72 24.85 16.97
CA SER A 178 10.65 25.16 18.07
C SER A 178 10.51 26.56 18.67
N THR A 179 10.22 27.59 17.87
CA THR A 179 10.31 29.01 18.28
C THR A 179 9.08 29.85 17.94
N ALA A 180 8.02 29.25 17.39
CA ALA A 180 6.88 29.97 16.81
C ALA A 180 6.19 30.98 17.75
N GLU A 181 5.79 30.60 18.98
CA GLU A 181 5.06 31.53 19.87
C GLU A 181 5.93 32.74 20.29
N PRO A 182 7.17 32.59 20.81
CA PRO A 182 8.05 33.72 21.12
C PRO A 182 8.45 34.57 19.89
N LEU A 183 8.48 33.97 18.69
CA LEU A 183 8.73 34.71 17.47
C LEU A 183 7.51 35.55 17.06
N LEU A 184 6.30 34.98 17.09
CA LEU A 184 5.07 35.71 16.78
C LEU A 184 4.83 36.86 17.76
N ASP A 185 5.09 36.70 19.06
CA ASP A 185 4.96 37.81 20.02
C ASP A 185 5.96 38.95 19.75
N ARG A 186 7.21 38.63 19.36
CA ARG A 186 8.20 39.63 18.95
C ARG A 186 7.80 40.36 17.66
N LEU A 187 7.40 39.61 16.62
CA LEU A 187 6.93 40.19 15.36
C LEU A 187 5.69 41.07 15.59
N ARG A 188 4.76 40.66 16.45
CA ARG A 188 3.58 41.47 16.79
C ARG A 188 3.97 42.79 17.43
N ALA A 189 4.87 42.79 18.41
CA ALA A 189 5.34 44.01 19.04
C ALA A 189 5.97 44.96 18.01
N HIS A 190 6.86 44.42 17.15
CA HIS A 190 7.51 45.18 16.10
C HIS A 190 6.53 45.82 15.08
N PHE A 191 5.63 45.03 14.49
CA PHE A 191 4.70 45.56 13.48
C PHE A 191 3.65 46.51 14.06
N ALA A 192 3.29 46.36 15.34
CA ALA A 192 2.44 47.31 16.04
C ALA A 192 3.17 48.65 16.31
N GLU A 193 4.44 48.61 16.71
CA GLU A 193 5.26 49.82 16.93
C GLU A 193 5.44 50.66 15.66
N HIS A 194 5.58 49.99 14.51
CA HIS A 194 5.77 50.64 13.20
C HIS A 194 4.46 50.95 12.45
N GLU A 195 3.29 50.69 13.07
CA GLU A 195 1.95 50.75 12.45
C GLU A 195 1.87 50.04 11.08
N ALA A 196 2.56 48.91 10.94
CA ALA A 196 2.58 48.08 9.73
C ALA A 196 1.75 46.81 9.94
N PHE A 197 1.55 46.02 8.88
CA PHE A 197 0.75 44.79 8.94
C PHE A 197 1.56 43.59 8.49
N CYS A 198 1.48 42.47 9.21
CA CYS A 198 2.16 41.24 8.84
C CYS A 198 1.24 40.02 8.86
N VAL A 199 1.26 39.25 7.77
CA VAL A 199 0.64 37.92 7.69
C VAL A 199 1.73 36.86 7.68
N VAL A 200 1.67 35.93 8.64
CA VAL A 200 2.62 34.83 8.78
C VAL A 200 1.95 33.53 8.34
N LEU A 201 2.48 32.87 7.33
CA LEU A 201 2.01 31.58 6.85
C LEU A 201 2.69 30.46 7.64
N VAL A 202 1.89 29.59 8.27
CA VAL A 202 2.39 28.42 9.02
C VAL A 202 1.81 27.16 8.39
N ALA A 203 2.68 26.26 7.92
CA ALA A 203 2.27 24.97 7.36
C ALA A 203 1.35 24.20 8.34
N GLY A 204 0.50 23.32 7.83
CA GLY A 204 -0.34 22.49 8.68
C GLY A 204 0.49 21.52 9.55
N GLY A 205 -0.18 20.74 10.37
CA GLY A 205 0.49 19.76 11.24
C GLY A 205 0.76 20.22 12.67
N PRO A 206 1.71 19.57 13.37
CA PRO A 206 1.94 19.72 14.81
C PRO A 206 2.22 21.16 15.28
N ALA A 207 2.95 21.95 14.49
CA ALA A 207 3.23 23.35 14.78
C ALA A 207 1.95 24.20 14.74
N ALA A 208 1.19 24.11 13.65
CA ALA A 208 -0.09 24.80 13.50
C ALA A 208 -1.10 24.42 14.60
N ASP A 209 -1.31 23.13 14.89
CA ASP A 209 -2.26 22.72 15.93
C ASP A 209 -1.83 23.20 17.33
N ARG A 210 -0.54 23.41 17.61
CA ARG A 210 -0.09 24.09 18.84
C ARG A 210 -0.50 25.57 18.85
N LEU A 211 -0.16 26.33 17.82
CA LEU A 211 -0.50 27.76 17.71
C LEU A 211 -2.02 28.01 17.80
N LEU A 212 -2.83 27.15 17.17
CA LEU A 212 -4.29 27.22 17.18
C LEU A 212 -4.91 26.93 18.55
N ARG A 213 -4.21 26.19 19.43
CA ARG A 213 -4.62 26.04 20.84
C ARG A 213 -4.26 27.28 21.66
N GLY A 214 -3.11 27.91 21.38
CA GLY A 214 -2.68 29.15 22.02
C GLY A 214 -3.61 30.35 21.72
N ARG A 215 -4.28 30.35 20.55
CA ARG A 215 -5.35 31.28 20.12
C ARG A 215 -5.03 32.78 20.09
N ARG A 216 -3.86 33.24 20.52
CA ARG A 216 -3.57 34.68 20.63
C ARG A 216 -3.44 35.37 19.27
N HIS A 217 -2.77 34.74 18.29
CA HIS A 217 -2.47 35.35 16.98
C HIS A 217 -2.73 34.45 15.76
N ALA A 218 -3.11 33.19 15.96
CA ALA A 218 -3.28 32.20 14.89
C ALA A 218 -4.76 31.94 14.55
N MET A 219 -5.06 31.83 13.25
CA MET A 219 -6.33 31.39 12.71
C MET A 219 -6.13 30.17 11.81
N ALA A 220 -7.05 29.20 11.89
CA ALA A 220 -7.08 28.09 10.97
C ALA A 220 -7.55 28.61 9.62
N TYR A 221 -6.80 28.33 8.55
CA TYR A 221 -7.16 28.74 7.21
C TYR A 221 -7.96 27.64 6.51
N ARG A 222 -9.22 27.92 6.18
CA ARG A 222 -10.05 27.05 5.34
C ARG A 222 -9.96 27.50 3.88
N PRO A 223 -9.61 26.63 2.92
CA PRO A 223 -9.60 26.99 1.51
C PRO A 223 -11.01 27.30 0.98
N PRO A 224 -11.15 28.15 -0.05
CA PRO A 224 -12.36 28.20 -0.86
C PRO A 224 -12.53 26.90 -1.65
N ALA A 225 -13.77 26.57 -2.05
CA ALA A 225 -14.05 25.38 -2.84
C ALA A 225 -13.28 25.40 -4.17
N ALA A 226 -12.72 24.26 -4.56
CA ALA A 226 -11.85 24.17 -5.74
C ALA A 226 -12.59 24.54 -7.03
N ALA A 227 -13.88 24.20 -7.11
CA ALA A 227 -14.75 24.55 -8.23
C ALA A 227 -14.91 26.07 -8.42
N ASP A 228 -15.00 26.85 -7.35
CA ASP A 228 -15.16 28.32 -7.40
C ASP A 228 -13.88 29.03 -7.89
N VAL A 229 -12.73 28.44 -7.58
CA VAL A 229 -11.41 28.87 -8.03
C VAL A 229 -11.21 28.49 -9.49
N LEU A 230 -11.51 27.24 -9.86
CA LEU A 230 -11.47 26.74 -11.24
C LEU A 230 -12.32 27.63 -12.16
N ASP A 231 -13.60 27.85 -11.80
CA ASP A 231 -14.54 28.63 -12.60
C ASP A 231 -14.12 30.10 -12.73
N ARG A 232 -13.60 30.71 -11.66
CA ARG A 232 -13.07 32.08 -11.71
C ARG A 232 -11.86 32.19 -12.60
N HIS A 233 -10.92 31.26 -12.50
CA HIS A 233 -9.73 31.26 -13.35
C HIS A 233 -10.10 31.02 -14.83
N LEU A 234 -11.04 30.11 -15.13
CA LEU A 234 -11.56 29.93 -16.49
C LEU A 234 -12.26 31.19 -17.03
N THR A 235 -13.09 31.83 -16.20
CA THR A 235 -13.81 33.06 -16.58
C THR A 235 -12.85 34.20 -16.92
N GLU A 236 -11.79 34.41 -16.12
CA GLU A 236 -10.76 35.43 -16.39
C GLU A 236 -9.92 35.07 -17.63
N LEU A 237 -9.45 33.82 -17.75
CA LEU A 237 -8.60 33.38 -18.86
C LEU A 237 -9.30 33.42 -20.22
N LEU A 238 -10.63 33.31 -20.23
CA LEU A 238 -11.46 33.27 -21.45
C LEU A 238 -12.37 34.51 -21.61
N ALA A 239 -12.17 35.56 -20.80
CA ALA A 239 -13.01 36.76 -20.81
C ALA A 239 -13.05 37.47 -22.19
N ASP A 240 -11.88 37.65 -22.82
CA ASP A 240 -11.71 38.31 -24.11
C ASP A 240 -11.69 37.32 -25.29
N ARG A 241 -12.32 36.14 -25.13
CA ARG A 241 -12.27 35.04 -26.10
C ARG A 241 -13.62 34.76 -26.77
N PRO A 242 -13.64 34.03 -27.91
CA PRO A 242 -14.88 33.71 -28.61
C PRO A 242 -15.94 33.07 -27.70
N ALA A 243 -17.18 33.52 -27.87
CA ALA A 243 -18.33 32.99 -27.13
C ALA A 243 -18.44 31.47 -27.32
N GLY A 244 -18.65 30.75 -26.21
CA GLY A 244 -18.73 29.29 -26.18
C GLY A 244 -17.49 28.58 -25.62
N LEU A 245 -16.28 29.15 -25.72
CA LEU A 245 -15.06 28.48 -25.22
C LEU A 245 -15.09 28.22 -23.70
N LEU A 246 -15.71 29.11 -22.93
CA LEU A 246 -15.91 28.92 -21.49
C LEU A 246 -16.81 27.72 -21.18
N GLU A 247 -17.87 27.51 -21.95
CA GLU A 247 -18.76 26.36 -21.80
C GLU A 247 -18.08 25.06 -22.26
N THR A 248 -17.28 25.10 -23.32
CA THR A 248 -16.42 23.97 -23.71
C THR A 248 -15.46 23.58 -22.59
N ALA A 249 -14.76 24.55 -21.98
CA ALA A 249 -13.85 24.29 -20.87
C ALA A 249 -14.58 23.72 -19.63
N ARG A 250 -15.77 24.26 -19.29
CA ARG A 250 -16.62 23.75 -18.21
C ARG A 250 -17.15 22.33 -18.48
N ALA A 251 -17.50 22.01 -19.73
CA ALA A 251 -17.93 20.67 -20.12
C ALA A 251 -16.78 19.67 -20.03
N THR A 252 -15.59 20.02 -20.55
CA THR A 252 -14.39 19.16 -20.46
C THR A 252 -13.97 18.92 -19.00
N ALA A 253 -14.09 19.92 -18.12
CA ALA A 253 -13.78 19.77 -16.69
C ALA A 253 -14.65 18.73 -15.96
N ARG A 254 -15.83 18.40 -16.49
CA ARG A 254 -16.79 17.43 -15.92
C ARG A 254 -16.70 16.04 -16.54
N ARG A 255 -15.78 15.81 -17.48
CA ARG A 255 -15.60 14.50 -18.13
C ARG A 255 -15.04 13.47 -17.14
N PRO A 256 -15.62 12.25 -17.09
CA PRO A 256 -15.16 11.22 -16.15
C PRO A 256 -13.72 10.79 -16.43
N GLU A 257 -13.28 10.80 -17.70
CA GLU A 257 -11.89 10.48 -18.06
C GLU A 257 -10.89 11.48 -17.46
N LEU A 258 -11.29 12.75 -17.30
CA LEU A 258 -10.47 13.80 -16.71
C LEU A 258 -10.41 13.65 -15.18
N THR A 259 -11.55 13.41 -14.53
CA THR A 259 -11.61 13.09 -13.09
C THR A 259 -10.76 11.86 -12.76
N GLU A 260 -10.81 10.81 -13.58
CA GLU A 260 -9.97 9.61 -13.46
C GLU A 260 -8.48 9.88 -13.72
N ALA A 261 -8.17 10.72 -14.70
CA ALA A 261 -6.80 11.13 -15.00
C ALA A 261 -6.20 11.95 -13.86
N LEU A 262 -6.97 12.85 -13.25
CA LEU A 262 -6.56 13.64 -12.07
C LEU A 262 -6.39 12.73 -10.84
N GLY A 263 -7.38 11.87 -10.55
CA GLY A 263 -7.36 10.91 -9.45
C GLY A 263 -7.14 11.51 -8.06
N LEU A 264 -7.57 12.76 -7.88
CA LEU A 264 -7.65 13.51 -6.61
C LEU A 264 -9.14 13.76 -6.33
N ASP A 265 -9.56 13.67 -5.06
CA ASP A 265 -10.98 13.78 -4.71
C ASP A 265 -11.46 15.24 -4.83
N GLU A 266 -10.70 16.19 -4.27
CA GLU A 266 -10.80 17.61 -4.56
C GLU A 266 -9.40 18.20 -4.80
N PRO A 267 -9.13 18.88 -5.94
CA PRO A 267 -7.86 19.56 -6.16
C PRO A 267 -7.70 20.78 -5.23
N ARG A 268 -6.51 20.99 -4.65
CA ARG A 268 -6.21 22.20 -3.86
C ARG A 268 -6.40 23.45 -4.76
N PRO A 269 -6.80 24.63 -4.23
CA PRO A 269 -6.96 25.86 -5.02
C PRO A 269 -5.82 26.19 -6.01
N GLY A 270 -4.55 25.98 -5.64
CA GLY A 270 -3.42 26.13 -6.58
C GLY A 270 -3.41 25.10 -7.72
N GLU A 271 -3.85 23.87 -7.45
CA GLU A 271 -4.04 22.82 -8.47
C GLU A 271 -5.23 23.17 -9.38
N ALA A 272 -6.35 23.63 -8.82
CA ALA A 272 -7.52 24.08 -9.58
C ALA A 272 -7.17 25.26 -10.52
N ALA A 273 -6.36 26.21 -10.05
CA ALA A 273 -5.84 27.31 -10.88
C ALA A 273 -4.93 26.82 -12.03
N ARG A 274 -4.09 25.80 -11.80
CA ARG A 274 -3.28 25.16 -12.86
C ARG A 274 -4.16 24.41 -13.86
N LEU A 275 -5.16 23.66 -13.38
CA LEU A 275 -6.11 22.93 -14.21
C LEU A 275 -6.94 23.87 -15.11
N ALA A 276 -7.36 25.04 -14.61
CA ALA A 276 -8.01 26.08 -15.41
C ALA A 276 -7.14 26.51 -16.61
N GLY A 277 -5.82 26.67 -16.41
CA GLY A 277 -4.88 27.00 -17.48
C GLY A 277 -4.79 25.93 -18.57
N GLN A 278 -4.79 24.65 -18.19
CA GLN A 278 -4.76 23.51 -19.12
C GLN A 278 -6.09 23.37 -19.89
N LEU A 279 -7.22 23.53 -19.20
CA LEU A 279 -8.56 23.50 -19.79
C LEU A 279 -8.79 24.66 -20.76
N ALA A 280 -8.36 25.88 -20.42
CA ALA A 280 -8.41 27.02 -21.32
C ALA A 280 -7.55 26.79 -22.58
N ALA A 281 -6.34 26.25 -22.42
CA ALA A 281 -5.47 25.90 -23.55
C ALA A 281 -6.08 24.81 -24.46
N HIS A 282 -6.77 23.83 -23.88
CA HIS A 282 -7.50 22.80 -24.63
C HIS A 282 -8.72 23.37 -25.37
N ALA A 283 -9.54 24.20 -24.71
CA ALA A 283 -10.68 24.85 -25.34
C ALA A 283 -10.27 25.78 -26.50
N GLU A 284 -9.12 26.46 -26.39
CA GLU A 284 -8.51 27.25 -27.47
C GLU A 284 -7.83 26.38 -28.57
N GLY A 285 -7.89 25.04 -28.48
CA GLY A 285 -7.27 24.13 -29.45
C GLY A 285 -5.73 24.05 -29.38
N ARG A 286 -5.10 24.67 -28.38
CA ARG A 286 -3.64 24.67 -28.18
C ARG A 286 -3.10 23.41 -27.48
N LEU A 287 -3.98 22.57 -26.94
CA LEU A 287 -3.64 21.35 -26.21
C LEU A 287 -4.55 20.20 -26.64
N SER A 288 -3.98 19.07 -27.09
CA SER A 288 -4.77 17.88 -27.45
C SER A 288 -5.39 17.20 -26.24
N ASP A 289 -6.39 16.34 -26.46
CA ASP A 289 -7.06 15.62 -25.37
C ASP A 289 -6.10 14.69 -24.62
N GLU A 290 -5.22 13.99 -25.35
CA GLU A 290 -4.23 13.08 -24.78
C GLU A 290 -3.24 13.84 -23.89
N ARG A 291 -2.81 15.02 -24.32
CA ARG A 291 -1.90 15.89 -23.54
C ARG A 291 -2.59 16.52 -22.34
N LEU A 292 -3.89 16.83 -22.42
CA LEU A 292 -4.68 17.26 -21.26
C LEU A 292 -4.77 16.15 -20.21
N LEU A 293 -5.08 14.92 -20.63
CA LEU A 293 -5.13 13.75 -19.73
C LEU A 293 -3.75 13.43 -19.14
N GLU A 294 -2.66 13.57 -19.91
CA GLU A 294 -1.28 13.43 -19.43
C GLU A 294 -0.93 14.48 -18.36
N HIS A 295 -1.31 15.75 -18.58
CA HIS A 295 -1.14 16.80 -17.57
C HIS A 295 -1.99 16.54 -16.31
N CYS A 296 -3.21 16.02 -16.43
CA CYS A 296 -4.02 15.66 -15.26
C CYS A 296 -3.37 14.53 -14.44
N ARG A 297 -2.75 13.55 -15.11
CA ARG A 297 -2.02 12.44 -14.45
C ARG A 297 -0.75 12.88 -13.72
N SER A 298 -0.21 14.07 -13.98
CA SER A 298 1.02 14.57 -13.33
C SER A 298 0.79 15.33 -12.02
N PHE A 299 -0.46 15.58 -11.61
CA PHE A 299 -0.75 16.31 -10.37
C PHE A 299 -0.30 15.57 -9.10
N ALA A 300 -0.71 14.31 -8.90
CA ALA A 300 -0.30 13.52 -7.74
C ALA A 300 1.24 13.28 -7.69
N PRO A 301 1.93 12.96 -8.80
CA PRO A 301 3.40 12.88 -8.84
C PRO A 301 4.10 14.20 -8.49
N HIS A 302 3.61 15.33 -8.99
CA HIS A 302 4.13 16.64 -8.62
C HIS A 302 3.94 16.89 -7.11
N GLN A 303 2.75 16.61 -6.55
CA GLN A 303 2.50 16.72 -5.11
C GLN A 303 3.42 15.83 -4.27
N ALA A 304 3.71 14.60 -4.72
CA ALA A 304 4.64 13.70 -4.05
C ALA A 304 6.08 14.25 -4.05
N ARG A 305 6.54 14.81 -5.19
CA ARG A 305 7.85 15.44 -5.30
C ARG A 305 8.02 16.62 -4.34
N GLU A 306 7.05 17.52 -4.29
CA GLU A 306 7.06 18.65 -3.35
C GLU A 306 7.20 18.19 -1.89
N TRP A 307 6.48 17.13 -1.51
CA TRP A 307 6.56 16.56 -0.16
C TRP A 307 7.91 15.96 0.22
N PHE A 308 8.75 15.55 -0.74
CA PHE A 308 10.08 14.99 -0.47
C PHE A 308 11.22 16.00 -0.68
N LEU A 309 11.02 17.08 -1.44
CA LEU A 309 11.96 18.20 -1.51
C LEU A 309 12.20 18.85 -0.13
N GLU A 310 11.15 18.96 0.68
CA GLU A 310 11.23 19.42 2.09
C GLU A 310 12.17 18.54 2.94
N ALA A 311 12.19 17.22 2.70
CA ALA A 311 13.02 16.27 3.44
C ALA A 311 14.46 16.16 2.91
N GLY A 312 14.75 16.72 1.73
CA GLY A 312 16.04 16.61 1.04
C GLY A 312 17.16 17.52 1.55
N HIS A 313 16.88 18.42 2.51
CA HIS A 313 17.80 19.46 2.97
C HIS A 313 18.13 19.31 4.48
N PRO A 314 18.84 18.25 4.91
CA PRO A 314 19.11 18.02 6.31
C PRO A 314 20.11 19.04 6.88
N GLY A 315 19.66 19.79 7.88
CA GLY A 315 20.55 20.37 8.90
C GLY A 315 21.00 19.30 9.90
N THR A 316 21.04 19.63 11.18
CA THR A 316 21.25 18.61 12.24
C THR A 316 20.04 17.66 12.33
N LEU A 317 20.24 16.41 12.76
CA LEU A 317 19.15 15.44 12.86
C LEU A 317 17.93 15.95 13.67
N PRO A 318 18.08 16.65 14.82
CA PRO A 318 16.93 17.21 15.54
C PRO A 318 16.08 18.18 14.71
N ALA A 319 16.68 18.93 13.78
CA ALA A 319 15.97 19.83 12.86
C ALA A 319 15.35 19.09 11.66
N ALA A 320 15.99 18.02 11.19
CA ALA A 320 15.48 17.19 10.08
C ALA A 320 14.34 16.24 10.51
N LEU A 321 14.31 15.82 11.78
CA LEU A 321 13.41 14.78 12.30
C LEU A 321 11.90 15.02 12.05
N PRO A 322 11.35 16.26 12.11
CA PRO A 322 9.95 16.51 11.75
C PRO A 322 9.66 16.23 10.27
N ALA A 323 10.57 16.62 9.37
CA ALA A 323 10.45 16.36 7.94
C ALA A 323 10.59 14.85 7.62
N LEU A 324 11.52 14.16 8.28
CA LEU A 324 11.66 12.70 8.17
C LEU A 324 10.39 11.97 8.64
N ARG A 325 9.76 12.41 9.74
CA ARG A 325 8.47 11.85 10.20
C ARG A 325 7.33 12.11 9.21
N ALA A 326 7.25 13.30 8.62
CA ALA A 326 6.25 13.62 7.60
C ALA A 326 6.44 12.76 6.34
N ALA A 327 7.69 12.60 5.86
CA ALA A 327 8.03 11.73 4.75
C ALA A 327 7.69 10.26 5.05
N ALA A 328 8.07 9.76 6.23
CA ALA A 328 7.79 8.41 6.67
C ALA A 328 6.28 8.14 6.82
N LEU A 329 5.49 9.10 7.32
CA LEU A 329 4.03 9.00 7.38
C LEU A 329 3.41 8.91 5.99
N ARG A 330 3.86 9.71 5.02
CA ARG A 330 3.38 9.66 3.63
C ARG A 330 3.69 8.29 2.99
N ILE A 331 4.90 7.77 3.17
CA ILE A 331 5.30 6.44 2.65
C ILE A 331 4.52 5.31 3.33
N ALA A 332 4.36 5.35 4.66
CA ALA A 332 3.57 4.36 5.38
C ALA A 332 2.10 4.40 4.96
N LEU A 333 1.50 5.58 4.82
CA LEU A 333 0.13 5.72 4.30
C LEU A 333 0.00 5.18 2.88
N ALA A 334 1.02 5.32 2.03
CA ALA A 334 1.01 4.75 0.69
C ALA A 334 1.06 3.22 0.65
N VAL A 335 1.70 2.56 1.61
CA VAL A 335 1.64 1.09 1.77
C VAL A 335 0.33 0.64 2.44
N PHE A 336 -0.20 1.45 3.36
CA PHE A 336 -1.32 1.11 4.24
C PHE A 336 -2.61 1.92 3.96
N ASP A 337 -2.80 2.36 2.72
CA ASP A 337 -3.94 3.19 2.30
C ASP A 337 -5.26 2.41 2.55
N GLY A 338 -6.19 3.02 3.28
CA GLY A 338 -7.44 2.40 3.72
C GLY A 338 -7.36 1.55 5.00
N SER A 339 -6.17 1.31 5.57
CA SER A 339 -6.02 0.48 6.78
C SER A 339 -6.21 1.28 8.08
N ALA A 340 -6.30 0.56 9.20
CA ALA A 340 -6.38 1.15 10.54
C ALA A 340 -5.23 2.15 10.84
N HIS A 341 -5.57 3.33 11.36
CA HIS A 341 -4.61 4.41 11.68
C HIS A 341 -3.45 3.96 12.58
N SER A 342 -3.68 3.03 13.50
CA SER A 342 -2.65 2.48 14.39
C SER A 342 -1.54 1.76 13.62
N VAL A 343 -1.90 1.00 12.57
CA VAL A 343 -0.92 0.31 11.69
C VAL A 343 -0.10 1.35 10.93
N VAL A 344 -0.74 2.35 10.34
CA VAL A 344 -0.06 3.43 9.61
C VAL A 344 0.91 4.19 10.51
N ALA A 345 0.48 4.58 11.71
CA ALA A 345 1.30 5.33 12.66
C ALA A 345 2.46 4.50 13.25
N GLU A 346 2.26 3.19 13.47
CA GLU A 346 3.32 2.27 13.87
C GLU A 346 4.37 2.11 12.77
N ALA A 347 3.93 1.81 11.54
CA ALA A 347 4.81 1.66 10.39
C ALA A 347 5.57 2.96 10.05
N ALA A 348 4.92 4.12 10.20
CA ALA A 348 5.53 5.44 10.00
C ALA A 348 6.66 5.73 11.01
N GLU A 349 6.47 5.42 12.30
CA GLU A 349 7.53 5.63 13.31
C GLU A 349 8.70 4.64 13.12
N LEU A 350 8.43 3.41 12.69
CA LEU A 350 9.49 2.45 12.32
C LEU A 350 10.31 2.94 11.13
N LEU A 351 9.66 3.47 10.08
CA LEU A 351 10.38 4.06 8.95
C LEU A 351 11.14 5.32 9.36
N ALA A 352 10.53 6.22 10.15
CA ALA A 352 11.20 7.43 10.63
C ALA A 352 12.47 7.12 11.43
N TRP A 353 12.48 6.02 12.20
CA TRP A 353 13.68 5.50 12.86
C TRP A 353 14.75 5.06 11.85
N GLU A 354 14.39 4.25 10.84
CA GLU A 354 15.30 3.80 9.78
C GLU A 354 15.90 4.98 8.99
N LEU A 355 15.11 6.02 8.71
CA LEU A 355 15.57 7.24 8.04
C LEU A 355 16.56 8.01 8.91
N ALA A 356 16.22 8.23 10.18
CA ALA A 356 17.05 9.00 11.10
C ALA A 356 18.40 8.32 11.40
N VAL A 357 18.41 7.00 11.63
CA VAL A 357 19.64 6.22 11.82
C VAL A 357 20.50 6.18 10.55
N THR A 358 19.90 6.28 9.37
CA THR A 358 20.65 6.37 8.11
C THR A 358 21.23 7.77 7.87
N LEU A 359 20.55 8.82 8.33
CA LEU A 359 21.02 10.20 8.25
C LEU A 359 22.15 10.49 9.26
N ASP A 360 21.99 10.04 10.51
CA ASP A 360 22.99 10.17 11.57
C ASP A 360 23.02 8.87 12.42
N PRO A 361 23.92 7.93 12.11
CA PRO A 361 24.06 6.67 12.85
C PRO A 361 24.53 6.84 14.31
N GLN A 362 25.04 8.02 14.70
CA GLN A 362 25.54 8.26 16.05
C GLN A 362 24.43 8.71 17.02
N TYR A 363 23.27 9.11 16.49
CA TYR A 363 22.17 9.65 17.27
C TYR A 363 20.96 8.72 17.25
N ALA A 364 20.56 8.20 18.42
CA ALA A 364 19.34 7.41 18.55
C ALA A 364 18.10 8.33 18.49
N PRO A 365 17.24 8.23 17.45
CA PRO A 365 16.06 9.08 17.35
C PRO A 365 15.03 8.71 18.44
N GLY A 366 14.77 9.64 19.37
CA GLY A 366 13.75 9.45 20.40
C GLY A 366 12.32 9.47 19.82
N ARG A 367 11.44 8.62 20.37
CA ARG A 367 10.01 8.55 20.01
C ARG A 367 9.16 9.42 20.95
N PRO A 368 8.36 10.40 20.46
CA PRO A 368 7.45 11.18 21.29
C PRO A 368 6.35 10.28 21.87
N LEU A 369 6.29 10.17 23.20
CA LEU A 369 5.22 9.41 23.87
C LEU A 369 3.85 10.10 23.77
N PHE A 370 3.86 11.43 23.70
CA PHE A 370 2.67 12.26 23.51
C PHE A 370 2.84 13.07 22.22
N SER A 371 2.29 12.55 21.12
CA SER A 371 2.34 13.18 19.82
C SER A 371 1.26 14.27 19.65
N ALA A 372 1.35 15.02 18.54
CA ALA A 372 0.25 15.90 18.12
C ALA A 372 -1.02 15.10 17.80
N ARG A 373 -2.17 15.79 17.71
CA ARG A 373 -3.43 15.13 17.35
C ARG A 373 -3.28 14.42 15.99
N PRO A 374 -3.73 13.16 15.84
CA PRO A 374 -3.65 12.41 14.58
C PRO A 374 -4.08 13.20 13.34
N GLY A 375 -5.20 13.93 13.42
CA GLY A 375 -5.71 14.74 12.31
C GLY A 375 -4.78 15.86 11.85
N ALA A 376 -3.91 16.38 12.72
CA ALA A 376 -2.91 17.37 12.32
C ALA A 376 -1.84 16.74 11.41
N CYS A 377 -1.32 15.57 11.79
CA CYS A 377 -0.34 14.83 10.99
C CYS A 377 -0.93 14.29 9.67
N LEU A 378 -2.21 13.90 9.65
CA LEU A 378 -2.87 13.45 8.43
C LEU A 378 -3.08 14.60 7.42
N ALA A 379 -3.35 15.82 7.89
CA ALA A 379 -3.52 16.98 7.00
C ALA A 379 -2.26 17.29 6.17
N THR A 380 -1.05 17.13 6.73
CA THR A 380 0.21 17.33 5.99
C THR A 380 0.51 16.25 4.96
N ALA A 381 -0.20 15.12 5.03
CA ALA A 381 -0.19 14.04 4.05
C ALA A 381 -1.39 14.11 3.08
N ARG A 382 -2.27 15.12 3.18
CA ARG A 382 -3.54 15.20 2.41
C ARG A 382 -4.36 13.92 2.58
N ALA A 383 -4.59 13.58 3.85
CA ALA A 383 -5.22 12.35 4.28
C ALA A 383 -6.34 12.61 5.28
N VAL A 384 -7.37 11.77 5.23
CA VAL A 384 -8.55 11.84 6.10
C VAL A 384 -8.66 10.59 6.95
N HIS A 385 -9.61 10.61 7.89
CA HIS A 385 -10.01 9.46 8.68
C HIS A 385 -11.48 9.17 8.46
N GLY A 386 -11.86 7.91 8.62
CA GLY A 386 -13.26 7.52 8.69
C GLY A 386 -13.44 6.13 9.30
N GLU A 387 -14.64 5.60 9.17
CA GLU A 387 -14.99 4.28 9.64
C GLU A 387 -14.54 3.25 8.60
N GLY A 388 -13.72 2.30 9.04
CA GLY A 388 -13.30 1.15 8.24
C GLY A 388 -13.52 -0.14 9.01
N VAL A 389 -13.18 -1.27 8.40
CA VAL A 389 -13.31 -2.59 9.00
C VAL A 389 -12.04 -3.37 8.67
N GLU A 390 -11.37 -3.92 9.69
CA GLU A 390 -10.29 -4.90 9.48
C GLU A 390 -10.87 -6.31 9.62
N ASP A 391 -10.44 -7.20 8.73
CA ASP A 391 -10.84 -8.61 8.72
C ASP A 391 -9.85 -9.44 9.56
N LEU A 392 -10.33 -10.06 10.63
CA LEU A 392 -9.58 -10.99 11.48
C LEU A 392 -9.99 -12.46 11.21
N GLY A 393 -10.67 -12.73 10.09
CA GLY A 393 -11.04 -14.04 9.59
C GLY A 393 -12.32 -14.60 10.18
N ASP A 394 -12.33 -14.88 11.48
CA ASP A 394 -13.54 -15.31 12.20
C ASP A 394 -14.43 -14.14 12.62
N ALA A 395 -13.91 -12.91 12.55
CA ALA A 395 -14.64 -11.68 12.87
C ALA A 395 -14.14 -10.48 12.05
N SER A 396 -15.06 -9.57 11.73
CA SER A 396 -14.76 -8.24 11.20
C SER A 396 -14.82 -7.21 12.34
N VAL A 397 -13.78 -6.39 12.50
CA VAL A 397 -13.67 -5.43 13.61
C VAL A 397 -13.70 -3.99 13.06
N PRO A 398 -14.57 -3.11 13.58
CA PRO A 398 -14.58 -1.71 13.16
C PRO A 398 -13.30 -0.99 13.61
N VAL A 399 -12.70 -0.23 12.70
CA VAL A 399 -11.48 0.55 12.94
C VAL A 399 -11.65 2.00 12.50
N ARG A 400 -10.80 2.87 13.03
CA ARG A 400 -10.56 4.19 12.45
C ARG A 400 -9.55 4.04 11.31
N ALA A 401 -10.06 3.88 10.09
CA ALA A 401 -9.24 3.80 8.89
C ALA A 401 -8.75 5.20 8.47
N VAL A 402 -7.65 5.24 7.72
CA VAL A 402 -7.10 6.46 7.10
C VAL A 402 -6.69 6.20 5.67
N TRP A 403 -6.85 7.21 4.82
CA TRP A 403 -6.52 7.14 3.39
C TRP A 403 -6.20 8.53 2.83
N PHE A 404 -5.55 8.58 1.68
CA PHE A 404 -5.31 9.82 0.93
C PHE A 404 -6.59 10.37 0.30
N GLU A 405 -6.73 11.71 0.23
CA GLU A 405 -7.81 12.41 -0.51
C GLU A 405 -7.55 12.40 -2.04
N GLY A 406 -7.36 11.21 -2.58
CA GLY A 406 -7.05 10.98 -3.97
C GLY A 406 -6.32 9.68 -4.22
N ARG A 407 -7.00 8.73 -4.87
CA ARG A 407 -6.47 7.39 -5.21
C ARG A 407 -5.10 7.41 -5.89
N ARG A 408 -4.74 8.44 -6.67
CA ARG A 408 -3.43 8.52 -7.35
C ARG A 408 -2.26 8.90 -6.44
N LEU A 409 -2.50 9.31 -5.19
CA LEU A 409 -1.44 9.76 -4.27
C LEU A 409 -0.59 8.60 -3.74
N ALA A 410 -1.18 7.48 -3.32
CA ALA A 410 -0.43 6.31 -2.83
C ALA A 410 0.65 5.81 -3.83
N PRO A 411 0.32 5.49 -5.11
CA PRO A 411 1.34 5.05 -6.07
C PRO A 411 2.31 6.17 -6.44
N ALA A 412 1.88 7.43 -6.49
CA ALA A 412 2.77 8.57 -6.73
C ALA A 412 3.84 8.73 -5.64
N VAL A 413 3.45 8.58 -4.37
CA VAL A 413 4.36 8.66 -3.21
C VAL A 413 5.38 7.53 -3.23
N LEU A 414 4.96 6.27 -3.46
CA LEU A 414 5.91 5.15 -3.57
C LEU A 414 6.88 5.34 -4.75
N HIS A 415 6.38 5.71 -5.93
CA HIS A 415 7.21 5.92 -7.11
C HIS A 415 8.23 7.05 -6.93
N GLU A 416 7.82 8.21 -6.42
CA GLU A 416 8.75 9.32 -6.19
C GLU A 416 9.80 8.97 -5.13
N SER A 417 9.40 8.33 -4.02
CA SER A 417 10.33 7.91 -2.96
C SER A 417 11.41 6.94 -3.46
N TRP A 418 11.09 6.12 -4.47
CA TRP A 418 12.00 5.11 -5.01
C TRP A 418 12.84 5.63 -6.18
N ASP A 419 12.26 6.44 -7.06
CA ASP A 419 12.94 6.96 -8.26
C ASP A 419 13.80 8.20 -7.94
N GLY A 420 13.23 9.16 -7.20
CA GLY A 420 13.86 10.46 -6.94
C GLY A 420 14.96 10.43 -5.88
N HIS A 421 14.91 9.47 -4.96
CA HIS A 421 15.71 9.49 -3.73
C HIS A 421 16.52 8.20 -3.52
N HIS A 422 17.64 8.05 -4.23
CA HIS A 422 18.49 6.84 -4.15
C HIS A 422 18.87 6.41 -2.72
N ASN A 423 19.21 7.36 -1.84
CA ASN A 423 19.57 7.10 -0.43
C ASN A 423 18.40 6.60 0.44
N LEU A 424 17.16 6.80 -0.01
CA LEU A 424 15.94 6.38 0.68
C LEU A 424 15.64 4.88 0.46
N ARG A 425 16.15 4.29 -0.62
CA ARG A 425 15.87 2.90 -1.02
C ARG A 425 16.34 1.86 0.00
N GLY A 426 17.54 2.01 0.54
CA GLY A 426 18.11 1.08 1.53
C GLY A 426 17.30 1.02 2.85
N PRO A 427 17.00 2.18 3.47
CA PRO A 427 16.10 2.28 4.61
C PRO A 427 14.70 1.72 4.33
N MET A 428 14.10 2.08 3.19
CA MET A 428 12.80 1.54 2.77
C MET A 428 12.84 0.02 2.59
N ALA A 429 13.93 -0.53 2.05
CA ALA A 429 14.08 -1.97 1.88
C ALA A 429 14.17 -2.70 3.22
N ARG A 430 14.98 -2.20 4.18
CA ARG A 430 15.02 -2.75 5.55
C ARG A 430 13.66 -2.70 6.23
N TRP A 431 12.99 -1.54 6.16
CA TRP A 431 11.65 -1.33 6.71
C TRP A 431 10.60 -2.28 6.11
N LEU A 432 10.53 -2.41 4.79
CA LEU A 432 9.62 -3.34 4.12
C LEU A 432 9.92 -4.79 4.50
N ARG A 433 11.20 -5.19 4.60
CA ARG A 433 11.58 -6.55 5.05
C ARG A 433 11.14 -6.82 6.49
N ALA A 434 11.25 -5.84 7.38
CA ALA A 434 10.76 -5.94 8.76
C ALA A 434 9.23 -6.05 8.82
N LEU A 435 8.50 -5.24 8.04
CA LEU A 435 7.04 -5.37 7.93
C LEU A 435 6.61 -6.71 7.30
N CYS A 436 7.42 -7.30 6.41
CA CYS A 436 7.18 -8.63 5.84
C CYS A 436 7.36 -9.79 6.85
N ASP A 437 7.86 -9.52 8.06
CA ASP A 437 7.99 -10.49 9.16
C ASP A 437 6.93 -10.28 10.26
N ASP A 438 6.06 -9.27 10.12
CA ASP A 438 4.99 -9.01 11.09
C ASP A 438 3.98 -10.18 11.09
N PRO A 439 3.58 -10.72 12.26
CA PRO A 439 2.62 -11.82 12.32
C PRO A 439 1.21 -11.45 11.80
N ARG A 440 0.89 -10.15 11.68
CA ARG A 440 -0.41 -9.64 11.26
C ARG A 440 -0.52 -9.61 9.72
N PRO A 441 -1.41 -10.41 9.11
CA PRO A 441 -1.59 -10.41 7.65
C PRO A 441 -1.97 -9.05 7.04
N GLN A 442 -2.72 -8.22 7.75
CA GLN A 442 -3.01 -6.85 7.33
C GLN A 442 -1.76 -5.95 7.24
N VAL A 443 -0.65 -6.34 7.89
CA VAL A 443 0.64 -5.66 7.80
C VAL A 443 1.49 -6.27 6.67
N TRP A 444 1.89 -7.53 6.82
CA TRP A 444 2.91 -8.12 5.97
C TRP A 444 2.46 -8.32 4.51
N VAL A 445 1.17 -8.60 4.27
CA VAL A 445 0.65 -8.78 2.90
C VAL A 445 0.71 -7.48 2.12
N ARG A 446 0.34 -6.34 2.74
CA ARG A 446 0.40 -5.02 2.09
C ARG A 446 1.85 -4.60 1.85
N ALA A 447 2.75 -4.84 2.81
CA ALA A 447 4.18 -4.62 2.64
C ALA A 447 4.78 -5.45 1.50
N ALA A 448 4.37 -6.72 1.36
CA ALA A 448 4.81 -7.60 0.27
C ALA A 448 4.28 -7.16 -1.11
N VAL A 449 3.04 -6.65 -1.18
CA VAL A 449 2.49 -6.07 -2.42
C VAL A 449 3.26 -4.79 -2.80
N ALA A 450 3.51 -3.89 -1.85
CA ALA A 450 4.31 -2.69 -2.08
C ALA A 450 5.75 -3.02 -2.50
N ALA A 451 6.39 -4.00 -1.86
CA ALA A 451 7.70 -4.51 -2.25
C ALA A 451 7.68 -5.02 -3.70
N GLY A 452 6.65 -5.76 -4.11
CA GLY A 452 6.49 -6.22 -5.49
C GLY A 452 6.31 -5.11 -6.53
N VAL A 453 5.57 -4.04 -6.18
CA VAL A 453 5.43 -2.84 -7.03
C VAL A 453 6.76 -2.12 -7.21
N LEU A 454 7.56 -1.99 -6.14
CA LEU A 454 8.91 -1.41 -6.21
C LEU A 454 9.89 -2.30 -6.98
N CYS A 455 9.80 -3.63 -6.82
CA CYS A 455 10.54 -4.61 -7.64
C CYS A 455 10.16 -4.59 -9.13
N ALA A 456 8.90 -4.28 -9.49
CA ALA A 456 8.54 -4.06 -10.89
C ALA A 456 9.21 -2.81 -11.50
N ARG A 457 9.58 -1.84 -10.66
CA ARG A 457 10.10 -0.53 -11.07
C ARG A 457 11.62 -0.51 -11.18
N ASP A 458 12.32 -1.09 -10.21
CA ASP A 458 13.76 -1.38 -10.29
C ASP A 458 14.01 -2.84 -9.91
N TYR A 459 13.95 -3.71 -10.92
CA TYR A 459 14.00 -5.16 -10.70
C TYR A 459 15.33 -5.63 -10.12
N LEU A 460 16.47 -5.05 -10.52
CA LEU A 460 17.77 -5.48 -10.01
C LEU A 460 17.95 -5.09 -8.55
N TYR A 461 17.61 -3.84 -8.19
CA TYR A 461 17.68 -3.40 -6.80
C TYR A 461 16.66 -4.14 -5.93
N GLY A 462 15.40 -4.23 -6.37
CA GLY A 462 14.35 -4.93 -5.63
C GLY A 462 14.60 -6.43 -5.48
N LEU A 463 15.19 -7.09 -6.47
CA LEU A 463 15.59 -8.50 -6.34
C LEU A 463 16.64 -8.69 -5.24
N VAL A 464 17.69 -7.85 -5.23
CA VAL A 464 18.82 -7.96 -4.29
C VAL A 464 18.43 -7.52 -2.87
N GLU A 465 17.70 -6.41 -2.74
CA GLU A 465 17.38 -5.79 -1.44
C GLU A 465 15.99 -6.10 -0.89
N LEU A 466 15.08 -6.74 -1.64
CA LEU A 466 13.78 -7.16 -1.10
C LEU A 466 13.57 -8.66 -1.26
N ALA A 467 13.56 -9.16 -2.50
CA ALA A 467 13.10 -10.53 -2.75
C ALA A 467 14.10 -11.62 -2.28
N LEU A 468 15.40 -11.47 -2.53
CA LEU A 468 16.41 -12.48 -2.14
C LEU A 468 16.53 -12.68 -0.62
N PRO A 469 16.62 -11.61 0.22
CA PRO A 469 16.65 -11.77 1.67
C PRO A 469 15.39 -12.45 2.23
N LEU A 470 14.21 -12.12 1.68
CA LEU A 470 12.93 -12.70 2.09
C LEU A 470 12.75 -14.15 1.60
N ALA A 471 13.34 -14.53 0.46
CA ALA A 471 13.24 -15.89 -0.09
C ALA A 471 14.15 -16.90 0.62
N ARG A 472 15.28 -16.45 1.17
CA ARG A 472 16.35 -17.31 1.73
C ARG A 472 16.33 -17.45 3.25
N THR A 473 15.34 -16.88 3.91
CA THR A 473 15.10 -16.94 5.35
C THR A 473 14.38 -18.22 5.80
N ASP A 474 14.52 -18.56 7.08
CA ASP A 474 13.77 -19.65 7.71
C ASP A 474 12.32 -19.25 8.07
N SER A 475 11.98 -17.96 8.11
CA SER A 475 10.59 -17.48 8.35
C SER A 475 9.66 -17.84 7.16
N PRO A 476 8.63 -18.70 7.35
CA PRO A 476 7.73 -19.05 6.26
C PRO A 476 6.87 -17.88 5.79
N VAL A 477 6.56 -16.94 6.70
CA VAL A 477 5.85 -15.68 6.38
C VAL A 477 6.67 -14.84 5.41
N GLN A 478 7.96 -14.66 5.68
CA GLN A 478 8.85 -13.93 4.76
C GLN A 478 9.02 -14.64 3.41
N ARG A 479 9.11 -15.98 3.36
CA ARG A 479 9.14 -16.72 2.08
C ARG A 479 7.86 -16.52 1.27
N MET A 480 6.70 -16.50 1.93
CA MET A 480 5.44 -16.14 1.28
C MET A 480 5.40 -14.66 0.87
N ALA A 481 5.98 -13.74 1.64
CA ALA A 481 6.13 -12.34 1.26
C ALA A 481 7.01 -12.19 -0.01
N ALA A 482 8.12 -12.92 -0.10
CA ALA A 482 8.96 -12.97 -1.31
C ALA A 482 8.18 -13.48 -2.53
N ALA A 483 7.45 -14.59 -2.37
CA ALA A 483 6.59 -15.15 -3.42
C ALA A 483 5.50 -14.17 -3.87
N THR A 484 4.92 -13.42 -2.92
CA THR A 484 3.94 -12.35 -3.17
C THR A 484 4.56 -11.20 -3.96
N ALA A 485 5.72 -10.69 -3.51
CA ALA A 485 6.41 -9.60 -4.19
C ALA A 485 6.83 -9.98 -5.62
N LEU A 486 7.32 -11.20 -5.85
CA LEU A 486 7.68 -11.70 -7.18
C LEU A 486 6.46 -11.90 -8.09
N ALA A 487 5.32 -12.33 -7.55
CA ALA A 487 4.07 -12.43 -8.30
C ALA A 487 3.51 -11.06 -8.68
N GLU A 488 3.54 -10.09 -7.77
CA GLU A 488 3.15 -8.70 -8.07
C GLU A 488 4.10 -8.04 -9.09
N ALA A 489 5.41 -8.26 -8.97
CA ALA A 489 6.39 -7.80 -9.96
C ALA A 489 6.15 -8.41 -11.35
N SER A 490 5.66 -9.66 -11.40
CA SER A 490 5.29 -10.36 -12.64
C SER A 490 4.07 -9.79 -13.36
N ARG A 491 3.35 -8.82 -12.77
CA ARG A 491 2.30 -8.05 -13.48
C ARG A 491 2.88 -7.13 -14.54
N ALA A 492 4.12 -6.64 -14.35
CA ALA A 492 4.82 -5.84 -15.35
C ALA A 492 5.33 -6.76 -16.49
N PRO A 493 4.83 -6.63 -17.74
CA PRO A 493 5.18 -7.57 -18.82
C PRO A 493 6.67 -7.61 -19.16
N GLN A 494 7.40 -6.52 -18.88
CA GLN A 494 8.85 -6.37 -19.09
C GLN A 494 9.67 -7.16 -18.05
N VAL A 495 9.16 -7.28 -16.82
CA VAL A 495 9.86 -7.91 -15.69
C VAL A 495 9.52 -9.39 -15.57
N ARG A 496 8.30 -9.79 -15.95
CA ARG A 496 7.80 -11.18 -15.88
C ARG A 496 8.77 -12.24 -16.43
N PRO A 497 9.45 -12.09 -17.60
CA PRO A 497 10.38 -13.09 -18.09
C PRO A 497 11.59 -13.30 -17.16
N ALA A 498 12.08 -12.24 -16.51
CA ALA A 498 13.21 -12.30 -15.59
C ALA A 498 12.82 -12.98 -14.27
N VAL A 499 11.61 -12.70 -13.76
CA VAL A 499 11.04 -13.42 -12.60
C VAL A 499 10.82 -14.89 -12.94
N HIS A 500 10.26 -15.20 -14.11
CA HIS A 500 10.07 -16.59 -14.54
C HIS A 500 11.40 -17.37 -14.59
N GLY A 501 12.44 -16.79 -15.20
CA GLY A 501 13.78 -17.38 -15.24
C GLY A 501 14.38 -17.63 -13.86
N LEU A 502 14.22 -16.68 -12.93
CA LEU A 502 14.67 -16.81 -11.54
C LEU A 502 13.96 -17.98 -10.83
N LEU A 503 12.63 -18.02 -10.85
CA LEU A 503 11.84 -19.07 -10.20
C LEU A 503 12.12 -20.45 -10.83
N HIS A 504 12.31 -20.51 -12.14
CA HIS A 504 12.65 -21.73 -12.87
C HIS A 504 14.04 -22.26 -12.53
N ALA A 505 14.99 -21.37 -12.21
CA ALA A 505 16.31 -21.72 -11.70
C ALA A 505 16.23 -22.21 -10.24
N TRP A 506 15.55 -21.48 -9.35
CA TRP A 506 15.30 -21.89 -7.96
C TRP A 506 14.63 -23.26 -7.86
N ALA A 507 13.64 -23.54 -8.72
CA ALA A 507 12.97 -24.83 -8.80
C ALA A 507 13.89 -26.02 -9.18
N ARG A 508 15.11 -25.75 -9.64
CA ARG A 508 16.15 -26.74 -9.99
C ARG A 508 17.38 -26.66 -9.08
N GLY A 509 17.47 -25.64 -8.23
CA GLY A 509 18.59 -25.42 -7.32
C GLY A 509 18.55 -26.33 -6.10
N ASP A 510 19.67 -26.40 -5.38
CA ASP A 510 19.85 -27.25 -4.20
C ASP A 510 19.28 -26.63 -2.91
N ASP A 511 19.05 -25.31 -2.87
CA ASP A 511 18.45 -24.61 -1.72
C ASP A 511 16.94 -24.90 -1.61
N GLU A 512 16.52 -25.47 -0.47
CA GLU A 512 15.13 -25.81 -0.17
C GLU A 512 14.24 -24.57 -0.02
N ARG A 513 14.77 -23.47 0.53
CA ARG A 513 14.04 -22.22 0.78
C ARG A 513 13.71 -21.52 -0.54
N GLU A 514 14.66 -21.55 -1.49
CA GLU A 514 14.44 -21.07 -2.85
C GLU A 514 13.40 -21.93 -3.60
N ARG A 515 13.50 -23.27 -3.52
CA ARG A 515 12.49 -24.19 -4.10
C ARG A 515 11.09 -23.95 -3.52
N GLU A 516 10.97 -23.78 -2.20
CA GLU A 516 9.70 -23.53 -1.53
C GLU A 516 9.11 -22.17 -1.94
N THR A 517 9.94 -21.12 -1.98
CA THR A 517 9.53 -19.80 -2.48
C THR A 517 9.08 -19.86 -3.94
N ALA A 518 9.74 -20.66 -4.79
CA ALA A 518 9.33 -20.88 -6.17
C ALA A 518 7.98 -21.60 -6.28
N ALA A 519 7.74 -22.63 -5.47
CA ALA A 519 6.43 -23.28 -5.39
C ALA A 519 5.33 -22.28 -4.99
N LEU A 520 5.56 -21.48 -3.94
CA LEU A 520 4.63 -20.45 -3.48
C LEU A 520 4.33 -19.40 -4.57
N ALA A 521 5.35 -18.95 -5.31
CA ALA A 521 5.22 -17.94 -6.35
C ALA A 521 4.44 -18.47 -7.57
N HIS A 522 4.61 -19.75 -7.94
CA HIS A 522 3.79 -20.39 -8.98
C HIS A 522 2.31 -20.53 -8.58
N GLY A 523 2.00 -20.56 -7.28
CA GLY A 523 0.62 -20.52 -6.77
C GLY A 523 -0.18 -19.26 -7.12
N TYR A 524 0.46 -18.23 -7.68
CA TYR A 524 -0.17 -17.00 -8.17
C TYR A 524 -0.59 -17.03 -9.65
N GLY A 525 -0.06 -17.96 -10.45
CA GLY A 525 -0.36 -18.05 -11.90
C GLY A 525 0.33 -17.01 -12.79
N LEU A 526 0.83 -15.90 -12.22
CA LEU A 526 1.33 -14.74 -12.96
C LEU A 526 2.72 -14.95 -13.57
N ALA A 527 3.68 -15.49 -12.81
CA ALA A 527 5.08 -15.54 -13.23
C ALA A 527 5.31 -16.44 -14.46
N ALA A 528 4.65 -17.59 -14.54
CA ALA A 528 4.72 -18.49 -15.69
C ALA A 528 3.86 -18.05 -16.89
N GLY A 529 3.14 -16.92 -16.79
CA GLY A 529 2.31 -16.35 -17.86
C GLY A 529 0.93 -16.98 -18.04
N SER A 530 0.66 -18.16 -17.45
CA SER A 530 -0.67 -18.79 -17.40
C SER A 530 -0.82 -19.74 -16.21
N VAL A 531 -2.07 -20.05 -15.85
CA VAL A 531 -2.42 -21.06 -14.83
C VAL A 531 -1.85 -22.43 -15.23
N ALA A 532 -2.04 -22.85 -16.49
CA ALA A 532 -1.52 -24.12 -17.01
C ALA A 532 0.01 -24.23 -16.89
N ALA A 533 0.75 -23.18 -17.26
CA ALA A 533 2.22 -23.17 -17.16
C ALA A 533 2.70 -23.19 -15.69
N SER A 534 1.99 -22.53 -14.77
CA SER A 534 2.30 -22.62 -13.33
C SER A 534 2.02 -24.00 -12.76
N LEU A 535 0.94 -24.67 -13.19
CA LEU A 535 0.67 -26.06 -12.82
C LEU A 535 1.77 -27.00 -13.32
N GLU A 536 2.30 -26.80 -14.53
CA GLU A 536 3.43 -27.59 -15.02
C GLU A 536 4.68 -27.48 -14.13
N GLU A 537 5.05 -26.28 -13.68
CA GLU A 537 6.19 -26.06 -12.78
C GLU A 537 5.94 -26.68 -11.39
N LEU A 538 4.74 -26.49 -10.82
CA LEU A 538 4.32 -27.14 -9.57
C LEU A 538 4.39 -28.67 -9.67
N GLY A 539 3.92 -29.23 -10.80
CA GLY A 539 3.99 -30.66 -11.10
C GLY A 539 5.41 -31.18 -11.44
N ARG A 540 6.42 -30.32 -11.48
CA ARG A 540 7.86 -30.69 -11.50
C ARG A 540 8.44 -30.61 -10.08
N LEU A 541 8.13 -29.53 -9.36
CA LEU A 541 8.52 -29.28 -7.96
C LEU A 541 8.02 -30.35 -6.98
N ALA A 542 6.84 -30.94 -7.23
CA ALA A 542 6.24 -32.02 -6.44
C ALA A 542 7.12 -33.28 -6.24
N ARG A 543 8.26 -33.38 -6.93
CA ARG A 543 9.24 -34.46 -6.72
C ARG A 543 10.20 -34.21 -5.56
N ALA A 544 10.41 -32.94 -5.21
CA ALA A 544 11.34 -32.50 -4.15
C ALA A 544 10.60 -31.93 -2.93
N ASP A 545 9.35 -31.49 -3.11
CA ASP A 545 8.42 -31.09 -2.04
C ASP A 545 7.75 -32.32 -1.42
N ASP A 546 7.47 -32.30 -0.10
CA ASP A 546 6.68 -33.34 0.59
C ASP A 546 5.17 -33.30 0.25
N GLY A 547 4.79 -32.35 -0.61
CA GLY A 547 3.44 -32.04 -1.02
C GLY A 547 2.81 -30.90 -0.20
N ARG A 548 3.41 -30.43 0.90
CA ARG A 548 2.85 -29.38 1.76
C ARG A 548 2.66 -28.07 1.02
N THR A 549 3.70 -27.61 0.33
CA THR A 549 3.74 -26.27 -0.28
C THR A 549 3.21 -26.29 -1.71
N THR A 550 3.52 -27.32 -2.50
CA THR A 550 2.97 -27.46 -3.86
C THR A 550 1.47 -27.65 -3.85
N SER A 551 0.89 -28.46 -2.95
CA SER A 551 -0.58 -28.62 -2.87
C SER A 551 -1.29 -27.36 -2.41
N HIS A 552 -0.71 -26.58 -1.49
CA HIS A 552 -1.23 -25.27 -1.12
C HIS A 552 -1.25 -24.33 -2.33
N SER A 553 -0.18 -24.30 -3.12
CA SER A 553 -0.06 -23.45 -4.31
C SER A 553 -1.03 -23.86 -5.43
N VAL A 554 -1.30 -25.16 -5.61
CA VAL A 554 -2.36 -25.64 -6.52
C VAL A 554 -3.75 -25.22 -6.02
N VAL A 555 -4.01 -25.33 -4.72
CA VAL A 555 -5.30 -24.92 -4.13
C VAL A 555 -5.51 -23.41 -4.18
N ARG A 556 -4.44 -22.61 -4.15
CA ARG A 556 -4.51 -21.19 -4.50
C ARG A 556 -4.94 -21.02 -5.96
N LEU A 557 -4.26 -21.62 -6.93
CA LEU A 557 -4.69 -21.54 -8.34
C LEU A 557 -6.16 -21.94 -8.54
N LEU A 558 -6.65 -22.95 -7.79
CA LEU A 558 -8.04 -23.41 -7.79
C LEU A 558 -9.03 -22.39 -7.20
N ALA A 559 -8.59 -21.46 -6.36
CA ALA A 559 -9.37 -20.30 -5.90
C ALA A 559 -9.26 -19.08 -6.85
N GLY A 560 -8.56 -19.22 -7.97
CA GLY A 560 -8.36 -18.18 -8.99
C GLY A 560 -9.49 -18.13 -10.03
N ALA A 561 -9.24 -17.41 -11.13
CA ALA A 561 -10.24 -17.19 -12.17
C ALA A 561 -10.56 -18.42 -13.04
N GLU A 562 -9.60 -19.38 -13.15
CA GLU A 562 -9.68 -20.58 -14.00
C GLU A 562 -9.66 -21.91 -13.19
N PRO A 563 -10.58 -22.14 -12.22
CA PRO A 563 -10.64 -23.39 -11.47
C PRO A 563 -10.84 -24.62 -12.38
N GLU A 564 -11.52 -24.46 -13.51
CA GLU A 564 -11.80 -25.53 -14.47
C GLU A 564 -10.51 -26.05 -15.13
N THR A 565 -9.56 -25.14 -15.42
CA THR A 565 -8.20 -25.46 -15.90
C THR A 565 -7.43 -26.25 -14.86
N VAL A 566 -7.52 -25.86 -13.58
CA VAL A 566 -6.86 -26.57 -12.47
C VAL A 566 -7.45 -27.96 -12.27
N LEU A 567 -8.78 -28.08 -12.22
CA LEU A 567 -9.47 -29.37 -12.09
C LEU A 567 -9.14 -30.31 -13.26
N ALA A 568 -9.05 -29.80 -14.50
CA ALA A 568 -8.60 -30.59 -15.65
C ALA A 568 -7.19 -31.16 -15.45
N ALA A 569 -6.26 -30.33 -14.98
CA ALA A 569 -4.87 -30.73 -14.76
C ALA A 569 -4.74 -31.75 -13.63
N LEU A 570 -5.48 -31.59 -12.52
CA LEU A 570 -5.49 -32.57 -11.43
C LEU A 570 -6.06 -33.92 -11.87
N THR A 571 -7.17 -33.91 -12.60
CA THR A 571 -7.77 -35.12 -13.21
C THR A 571 -6.81 -35.81 -14.20
N HIS A 572 -6.05 -35.04 -14.97
CA HIS A 572 -4.99 -35.58 -15.83
C HIS A 572 -3.83 -36.17 -15.01
N TRP A 573 -3.41 -35.50 -13.94
CA TRP A 573 -2.33 -35.98 -13.06
C TRP A 573 -2.65 -37.26 -12.30
N LEU A 574 -3.93 -37.53 -11.97
CA LEU A 574 -4.35 -38.85 -11.46
C LEU A 574 -3.99 -39.99 -12.42
N ARG A 575 -3.96 -39.73 -13.73
CA ARG A 575 -3.62 -40.69 -14.79
C ARG A 575 -2.13 -40.64 -15.20
N ASP A 576 -1.32 -39.75 -14.61
CA ASP A 576 0.12 -39.62 -14.91
C ASP A 576 0.92 -40.78 -14.28
N THR A 577 1.88 -41.35 -15.03
CA THR A 577 2.75 -42.42 -14.54
C THR A 577 3.57 -41.99 -13.32
N ARG A 578 3.91 -40.70 -13.21
CA ARG A 578 4.73 -40.09 -12.16
C ARG A 578 3.97 -39.98 -10.85
N ARG A 579 4.38 -40.79 -9.87
CA ARG A 579 3.81 -40.82 -8.50
C ARG A 579 3.65 -39.41 -7.88
N ALA A 580 4.67 -38.56 -7.96
CA ALA A 580 4.65 -37.20 -7.40
C ALA A 580 3.45 -36.34 -7.88
N ARG A 581 3.04 -36.46 -9.14
CA ARG A 581 1.91 -35.68 -9.70
C ARG A 581 0.57 -36.22 -9.24
N ARG A 582 0.43 -37.55 -9.19
CA ARG A 582 -0.73 -38.22 -8.59
C ARG A 582 -0.89 -37.80 -7.12
N ASP A 583 0.20 -37.76 -6.38
CA ASP A 583 0.22 -37.41 -4.95
C ASP A 583 -0.17 -35.94 -4.75
N LEU A 584 0.37 -35.04 -5.58
CA LEU A 584 -0.03 -33.63 -5.60
C LEU A 584 -1.52 -33.44 -5.91
N ALA A 585 -2.08 -34.17 -6.89
CA ALA A 585 -3.50 -34.08 -7.23
C ALA A 585 -4.41 -34.50 -6.06
N LEU A 586 -4.05 -35.59 -5.38
CA LEU A 586 -4.74 -36.06 -4.18
C LEU A 586 -4.64 -35.05 -3.03
N LEU A 587 -3.43 -34.59 -2.71
CA LEU A 587 -3.21 -33.63 -1.61
C LEU A 587 -3.89 -32.27 -1.87
N ALA A 588 -3.88 -31.77 -3.10
CA ALA A 588 -4.61 -30.56 -3.46
C ALA A 588 -6.13 -30.73 -3.30
N THR A 589 -6.69 -31.88 -3.71
CA THR A 589 -8.11 -32.20 -3.53
C THR A 589 -8.49 -32.23 -2.03
N LEU A 590 -7.67 -32.86 -1.20
CA LEU A 590 -7.89 -32.93 0.25
C LEU A 590 -7.73 -31.57 0.94
N ARG A 591 -6.80 -30.73 0.46
CA ARG A 591 -6.69 -29.33 0.92
C ARG A 591 -7.90 -28.48 0.51
N ALA A 592 -8.50 -28.70 -0.66
CA ALA A 592 -9.65 -27.92 -1.12
C ALA A 592 -10.91 -28.12 -0.26
N VAL A 593 -11.13 -29.31 0.32
CA VAL A 593 -12.26 -29.59 1.23
C VAL A 593 -12.01 -29.16 2.69
N THR A 594 -10.76 -28.82 3.05
CA THR A 594 -10.36 -28.44 4.41
C THR A 594 -9.98 -26.96 4.56
N THR A 595 -9.45 -26.32 3.52
CA THR A 595 -8.95 -24.94 3.56
C THR A 595 -10.10 -23.95 3.30
N ARG A 596 -10.25 -22.94 4.16
CA ARG A 596 -11.22 -21.85 3.97
C ARG A 596 -10.80 -20.95 2.81
N THR A 597 -11.78 -20.45 2.06
CA THR A 597 -11.57 -19.56 0.91
C THR A 597 -10.85 -18.25 1.31
N SER A 598 -11.14 -17.69 2.48
CA SER A 598 -10.49 -16.47 3.01
C SER A 598 -8.99 -16.62 3.24
N HIS A 599 -8.49 -17.85 3.42
CA HIS A 599 -7.07 -18.14 3.60
C HIS A 599 -6.32 -18.25 2.24
N LEU A 600 -7.06 -18.24 1.13
CA LEU A 600 -6.56 -18.40 -0.24
C LEU A 600 -6.66 -17.09 -0.99
N TRP A 601 -5.61 -16.29 -0.85
CA TRP A 601 -5.53 -14.96 -1.42
C TRP A 601 -4.40 -14.82 -2.42
N GLY A 602 -4.24 -13.62 -2.97
CA GLY A 602 -3.14 -13.29 -3.88
C GLY A 602 -3.45 -13.53 -5.36
N LEU A 603 -4.65 -13.94 -5.74
CA LEU A 603 -4.98 -14.19 -7.14
C LEU A 603 -5.61 -12.94 -7.78
N GLY A 604 -6.07 -13.04 -9.03
CA GLY A 604 -7.06 -12.09 -9.54
C GLY A 604 -8.32 -12.09 -8.65
N GLU A 605 -9.07 -11.01 -8.64
CA GLU A 605 -10.33 -10.97 -7.88
C GLU A 605 -11.36 -11.91 -8.50
N VAL A 606 -12.03 -12.69 -7.64
CA VAL A 606 -13.11 -13.62 -8.02
C VAL A 606 -14.30 -13.27 -7.13
N PRO A 607 -15.10 -12.23 -7.49
CA PRO A 607 -16.17 -11.71 -6.64
C PRO A 607 -17.23 -12.78 -6.29
N GLU A 608 -17.39 -13.80 -7.13
CA GLU A 608 -18.32 -14.91 -6.94
C GLU A 608 -17.98 -15.76 -5.70
N LEU A 609 -16.72 -15.74 -5.25
CA LEU A 609 -16.26 -16.47 -4.06
C LEU A 609 -16.30 -15.64 -2.77
N GLU A 610 -16.46 -14.32 -2.85
CA GLU A 610 -16.47 -13.43 -1.67
C GLU A 610 -17.62 -13.73 -0.67
N PRO A 611 -18.87 -14.02 -1.10
CA PRO A 611 -19.95 -14.43 -0.19
C PRO A 611 -19.70 -15.74 0.57
N TYR A 612 -18.69 -16.50 0.15
CA TYR A 612 -18.33 -17.83 0.66
C TYR A 612 -16.93 -17.86 1.30
N ALA A 613 -16.37 -16.69 1.66
CA ALA A 613 -15.03 -16.54 2.21
C ALA A 613 -14.77 -17.45 3.43
N ALA A 614 -15.73 -17.61 4.33
CA ALA A 614 -15.61 -18.46 5.52
C ALA A 614 -15.72 -19.98 5.24
N TRP A 615 -16.22 -20.38 4.07
CA TRP A 615 -16.48 -21.77 3.71
C TRP A 615 -15.22 -22.47 3.20
N PRO A 616 -15.13 -23.82 3.27
CA PRO A 616 -14.08 -24.57 2.57
C PRO A 616 -14.16 -24.34 1.07
N LEU A 617 -13.01 -24.21 0.38
CA LEU A 617 -12.94 -23.86 -1.04
C LEU A 617 -13.83 -24.75 -1.92
N ALA A 618 -13.83 -26.07 -1.69
CA ALA A 618 -14.67 -27.00 -2.46
C ALA A 618 -16.17 -26.65 -2.35
N THR A 619 -16.65 -26.24 -1.17
CA THR A 619 -18.04 -25.79 -0.96
C THR A 619 -18.32 -24.47 -1.66
N ALA A 620 -17.37 -23.53 -1.56
CA ALA A 620 -17.48 -22.22 -2.21
C ALA A 620 -17.53 -22.35 -3.75
N LEU A 621 -16.69 -23.22 -4.32
CA LEU A 621 -16.73 -23.55 -5.75
C LEU A 621 -18.03 -24.24 -6.15
N LEU A 622 -18.53 -25.22 -5.39
CA LEU A 622 -19.81 -25.87 -5.69
C LEU A 622 -21.00 -24.89 -5.65
N ALA A 623 -20.95 -23.89 -4.77
CA ALA A 623 -21.98 -22.87 -4.64
C ALA A 623 -21.89 -21.77 -5.72
N ALA A 624 -20.68 -21.34 -6.07
CA ALA A 624 -20.45 -20.28 -7.05
C ALA A 624 -20.39 -20.77 -8.51
N ARG A 625 -19.92 -22.01 -8.72
CA ARG A 625 -19.66 -22.65 -10.03
C ARG A 625 -20.01 -24.14 -10.02
N PRO A 626 -21.31 -24.52 -10.04
CA PRO A 626 -21.76 -25.92 -9.97
C PRO A 626 -21.15 -26.85 -11.03
N GLU A 627 -20.72 -26.30 -12.17
CA GLU A 627 -19.98 -26.97 -13.26
C GLU A 627 -18.65 -27.60 -12.81
N CYS A 628 -18.05 -27.14 -11.71
CA CYS A 628 -16.87 -27.78 -11.10
C CYS A 628 -17.21 -29.13 -10.44
N GLY A 629 -18.49 -29.40 -10.14
CA GLY A 629 -18.95 -30.54 -9.36
C GLY A 629 -18.49 -31.92 -9.88
N PRO A 630 -18.71 -32.28 -11.16
CA PRO A 630 -18.32 -33.60 -11.68
C PRO A 630 -16.82 -33.90 -11.54
N ARG A 631 -15.95 -32.92 -11.80
CA ARG A 631 -14.48 -33.10 -11.65
C ARG A 631 -14.06 -33.17 -10.19
N LEU A 632 -14.67 -32.37 -9.31
CA LEU A 632 -14.44 -32.48 -7.86
C LEU A 632 -14.88 -33.85 -7.33
N ALA A 633 -15.98 -34.42 -7.84
CA ALA A 633 -16.44 -35.76 -7.49
C ALA A 633 -15.47 -36.85 -7.98
N GLU A 634 -14.98 -36.79 -9.22
CA GLU A 634 -13.96 -37.70 -9.76
C GLU A 634 -12.68 -37.69 -8.90
N LEU A 635 -12.18 -36.50 -8.56
CA LEU A 635 -10.99 -36.30 -7.72
C LEU A 635 -11.17 -36.85 -6.30
N LEU A 636 -12.30 -36.55 -5.65
CA LEU A 636 -12.60 -37.03 -4.29
C LEU A 636 -12.84 -38.55 -4.26
N ARG A 637 -13.52 -39.12 -5.26
CA ARG A 637 -13.67 -40.58 -5.38
C ARG A 637 -12.31 -41.26 -5.51
N ALA A 638 -11.42 -40.75 -6.37
CA ALA A 638 -10.06 -41.30 -6.48
C ALA A 638 -9.30 -41.24 -5.16
N ALA A 639 -9.45 -40.15 -4.39
CA ALA A 639 -8.82 -40.02 -3.07
C ALA A 639 -9.36 -41.02 -2.04
N LEU A 640 -10.67 -41.30 -2.04
CA LEU A 640 -11.33 -42.29 -1.19
C LEU A 640 -11.00 -43.74 -1.58
N THR A 641 -10.95 -44.05 -2.88
CA THR A 641 -10.70 -45.43 -3.35
C THR A 641 -9.23 -45.85 -3.22
N TRP A 642 -8.28 -44.94 -3.37
CA TRP A 642 -6.86 -45.30 -3.34
C TRP A 642 -6.38 -45.53 -1.90
N ALA A 643 -6.06 -46.79 -1.55
CA ALA A 643 -5.69 -47.24 -0.20
C ALA A 643 -4.66 -46.37 0.55
N ARG A 644 -3.79 -45.67 -0.18
CA ARG A 644 -2.77 -44.77 0.39
C ARG A 644 -3.32 -43.43 0.86
N SER A 645 -4.42 -42.93 0.30
CA SER A 645 -5.07 -41.65 0.63
C SER A 645 -6.44 -41.83 1.29
N ALA A 646 -7.06 -43.01 1.13
CA ALA A 646 -8.41 -43.33 1.57
C ALA A 646 -8.75 -42.81 2.98
N GLY A 647 -7.93 -43.16 3.99
CA GLY A 647 -8.18 -42.72 5.36
C GLY A 647 -8.12 -41.19 5.55
N ALA A 648 -7.16 -40.51 4.92
CA ALA A 648 -7.07 -39.05 4.99
C ALA A 648 -8.21 -38.36 4.21
N ALA A 649 -8.72 -39.01 3.16
CA ALA A 649 -9.90 -38.57 2.42
C ALA A 649 -11.20 -38.76 3.23
N GLU A 650 -11.33 -39.87 3.95
CA GLU A 650 -12.41 -40.11 4.89
C GLU A 650 -12.41 -39.07 6.02
N ASP A 651 -11.28 -38.88 6.71
CA ASP A 651 -11.14 -37.87 7.78
C ASP A 651 -11.50 -36.45 7.29
N ALA A 652 -11.05 -36.08 6.08
CA ALA A 652 -11.36 -34.79 5.47
C ALA A 652 -12.85 -34.64 5.14
N LEU A 653 -13.48 -35.69 4.60
CA LEU A 653 -14.91 -35.70 4.28
C LEU A 653 -15.78 -35.66 5.53
N VAL A 654 -15.47 -36.46 6.56
CA VAL A 654 -16.17 -36.41 7.86
C VAL A 654 -16.05 -35.03 8.50
N GLY A 655 -14.85 -34.43 8.47
CA GLY A 655 -14.63 -33.06 8.92
C GLY A 655 -15.40 -32.03 8.11
N TRP A 656 -15.55 -32.23 6.80
CA TRP A 656 -16.31 -31.35 5.92
C TRP A 656 -17.82 -31.40 6.20
N ILE A 657 -18.40 -32.60 6.31
CA ILE A 657 -19.83 -32.78 6.64
C ILE A 657 -20.14 -32.16 8.02
N ARG A 658 -19.28 -32.40 9.03
CA ARG A 658 -19.44 -31.78 10.37
C ARG A 658 -19.39 -30.25 10.36
N ARG A 659 -18.56 -29.64 9.51
CA ARG A 659 -18.55 -28.18 9.33
C ARG A 659 -19.83 -27.69 8.66
N ALA A 660 -20.28 -28.39 7.62
CA ALA A 660 -21.50 -28.03 6.88
C ALA A 660 -22.77 -28.15 7.75
N ALA A 661 -22.85 -29.13 8.65
CA ALA A 661 -23.98 -29.29 9.58
C ALA A 661 -24.22 -28.06 10.49
N GLY A 662 -23.21 -27.22 10.72
CA GLY A 662 -23.35 -25.96 11.46
C GLY A 662 -23.90 -24.77 10.66
N ASP A 663 -24.06 -24.91 9.34
CA ASP A 663 -24.53 -23.85 8.43
C ASP A 663 -25.46 -24.44 7.37
N ALA A 664 -26.76 -24.21 7.50
CA ALA A 664 -27.79 -24.76 6.62
C ALA A 664 -27.56 -24.46 5.12
N ARG A 665 -26.85 -23.37 4.78
CA ARG A 665 -26.49 -23.05 3.38
C ARG A 665 -25.35 -23.93 2.88
N GLN A 666 -24.34 -24.22 3.71
CA GLN A 666 -23.28 -25.18 3.38
C GLN A 666 -23.83 -26.60 3.30
N LEU A 667 -24.73 -26.97 4.21
CA LEU A 667 -25.34 -28.30 4.23
C LEU A 667 -26.11 -28.58 2.94
N ALA A 668 -26.92 -27.63 2.46
CA ALA A 668 -27.66 -27.78 1.20
C ALA A 668 -26.72 -28.06 0.01
N VAL A 669 -25.67 -27.25 -0.16
CA VAL A 669 -24.67 -27.43 -1.24
C VAL A 669 -23.97 -28.78 -1.15
N LEU A 670 -23.70 -29.26 0.07
CA LEU A 670 -23.09 -30.58 0.28
C LEU A 670 -24.07 -31.72 -0.02
N CYS A 671 -25.34 -31.61 0.37
CA CYS A 671 -26.39 -32.57 0.06
C CYS A 671 -26.63 -32.72 -1.45
N ASP A 672 -26.53 -31.64 -2.23
CA ASP A 672 -26.62 -31.70 -3.71
C ASP A 672 -25.38 -32.34 -4.37
N PHE A 673 -24.22 -32.31 -3.68
CA PHE A 673 -22.96 -32.87 -4.17
C PHE A 673 -22.78 -34.36 -3.84
N LEU A 674 -23.17 -34.81 -2.64
CA LEU A 674 -22.97 -36.18 -2.18
C LEU A 674 -23.51 -37.28 -3.14
N PRO A 675 -24.69 -37.13 -3.79
CA PRO A 675 -25.16 -38.09 -4.79
C PRO A 675 -24.21 -38.26 -5.98
N ARG A 676 -23.53 -37.20 -6.42
CA ARG A 676 -22.53 -37.25 -7.52
C ARG A 676 -21.29 -38.01 -7.09
N LEU A 677 -20.81 -37.75 -5.87
CA LEU A 677 -19.71 -38.51 -5.25
C LEU A 677 -20.05 -40.00 -5.09
N ALA A 678 -21.33 -40.36 -4.97
CA ALA A 678 -21.78 -41.76 -4.99
C ALA A 678 -21.88 -42.32 -6.43
N GLN A 679 -22.46 -41.57 -7.38
CA GLN A 679 -22.92 -42.09 -8.69
C GLN A 679 -21.94 -41.92 -9.87
N ASP A 680 -21.15 -40.84 -9.95
CA ASP A 680 -20.28 -40.55 -11.10
C ASP A 680 -18.97 -41.38 -11.08
N GLY A 681 -18.92 -42.53 -11.78
CA GLY A 681 -17.69 -43.33 -12.00
C GLY A 681 -17.95 -44.76 -12.50
N ASP A 682 -16.95 -45.37 -13.17
CA ASP A 682 -17.03 -46.75 -13.70
C ASP A 682 -16.99 -47.84 -12.60
N GLU A 683 -16.47 -47.53 -11.42
CA GLU A 683 -16.43 -48.42 -10.25
C GLU A 683 -17.14 -47.78 -9.04
N PRO A 684 -17.93 -48.54 -8.25
CA PRO A 684 -18.53 -48.05 -7.03
C PRO A 684 -17.46 -47.68 -5.99
N LEU A 685 -17.81 -46.76 -5.08
CA LEU A 685 -16.99 -46.50 -3.87
C LEU A 685 -16.75 -47.81 -3.11
N ASP A 686 -15.55 -47.96 -2.54
CA ASP A 686 -15.24 -49.09 -1.65
C ASP A 686 -16.32 -49.25 -0.58
N ALA A 687 -16.76 -50.49 -0.34
CA ALA A 687 -17.83 -50.80 0.58
C ALA A 687 -17.52 -50.31 2.01
N GLY A 688 -16.25 -50.27 2.41
CA GLY A 688 -15.81 -49.68 3.68
C GLY A 688 -16.06 -48.18 3.75
N ALA A 689 -15.59 -47.43 2.75
CA ALA A 689 -15.82 -45.98 2.67
C ALA A 689 -17.31 -45.63 2.55
N ALA A 690 -18.06 -46.35 1.70
CA ALA A 690 -19.50 -46.15 1.52
C ALA A 690 -20.32 -46.46 2.78
N THR A 691 -19.85 -47.36 3.64
CA THR A 691 -20.48 -47.65 4.94
C THR A 691 -20.20 -46.53 5.95
N ARG A 692 -18.93 -46.11 6.10
CA ARG A 692 -18.57 -45.02 7.03
C ARG A 692 -19.19 -43.67 6.67
N ILE A 693 -19.30 -43.34 5.38
CA ILE A 693 -20.01 -42.13 4.92
C ILE A 693 -21.49 -42.20 5.33
N ARG A 694 -22.12 -43.38 5.23
CA ARG A 694 -23.51 -43.58 5.63
C ARG A 694 -23.70 -43.45 7.14
N GLU A 695 -22.84 -44.09 7.95
CA GLU A 695 -22.85 -43.97 9.41
C GLU A 695 -22.74 -42.50 9.88
N VAL A 696 -21.95 -41.68 9.18
CA VAL A 696 -21.83 -40.23 9.48
C VAL A 696 -23.06 -39.45 9.06
N LEU A 697 -23.71 -39.80 7.94
CA LEU A 697 -24.98 -39.19 7.52
C LEU A 697 -26.18 -39.63 8.35
N GLU A 698 -26.13 -40.82 8.98
CA GLU A 698 -27.16 -41.32 9.90
C GLU A 698 -26.99 -40.75 11.33
N ALA A 699 -25.83 -40.18 11.66
CA ALA A 699 -25.50 -39.61 12.97
C ALA A 699 -25.62 -38.07 13.06
N LEU A 700 -26.08 -37.43 11.98
CA LEU A 700 -26.26 -35.97 11.84
C LEU A 700 -27.74 -35.62 11.64
#